data_AF-A0A9P6TSM3-F1
#
_entry.id   AF-A0A9P6TSM3-F1
#
_cell.length_a   1.000
_cell.length_b   1.000
_cell.length_c   1.000
_cell.angle_alpha   90.00
_cell.angle_beta   90.00
_cell.angle_gamma   90.00
#
_symmetry.space_group_name_H-M   'P 1'
#
loop_
_entity.id
_entity.type
_entity.pdbx_description
1 polymer ?
#
loop_
_entity_poly.entity_id
_entity_poly.type
_entity_poly.pdbx_seq_one_letter_code
_entity_poly.pdbx_strand_id
1 'polypeptide(L)'
;MSNLSHALRLKSVHSQLPVSAYFDEALLAREFDVLFKRGPRYIGHELMVPEAGDYFARPAENEGRVLVRNPHGRIELLSNVCRHRQAIMLNGRGHVENIVCPLHRWTYDLSGELLGAPHFPDNPCLNLGATPLQSWHGMLFENNGRDIARDLARLGPASHFDFSGYLYDHTEIHECNYNWKTFIEVYLEDYHVVPFHPGLGSFVSCDDLQWEFGDWYSVQTVGVHGALAHPGTPTYRKWHDQLLKFRNGTPPNFGAIWMVYYPNVMIEWYPHVLIVSYLIPRGPQRTTNIVEFYYPEEVALFEREMVEAERAAYLETAVEDDEIAERMDAGRRALLARGESQVGPYQSPMEDGMQHFHEANGTPRIARRLAMPQHRYTTLISTGNLATRLTTPDVATLVFDCRFDLADPSAGAAAYASAHIPGAQYLDIDHDLSGPKTGANGRHPLPERDTLARRLAQRGLSHGTQVVAYDAHGGMFAARLWWLLRWLGHEDVALLDGGLRAWQATGQPLDNAIPPVAPGTFVPSQPLSVSINVHGMQQRMSAAECRMLDARAPDRYRGENETIDPVGGHIPGARNRFFKDNLGADGRFKPAHTLRDELRAVLGDTPPEHTILYCGSGVTACHNALAMEIAGLHGAALYGGSWSEWIAEHARPVATGAQP
;
A
#
# COMPACT_ATOMS: atom_id res chain seq x y z
N MET A 1 -27.87 -42.82 21.61
CA MET A 1 -27.55 -41.76 22.59
C MET A 1 -26.38 -40.98 22.03
N SER A 2 -26.68 -39.81 21.49
CA SER A 2 -25.77 -38.87 20.86
C SER A 2 -24.93 -38.16 21.92
N ASN A 3 -23.60 -38.21 21.78
CA ASN A 3 -22.70 -37.53 22.69
C ASN A 3 -22.43 -36.11 22.16
N LEU A 4 -23.15 -35.15 22.74
CA LEU A 4 -22.90 -33.71 22.61
C LEU A 4 -21.53 -33.37 23.25
N SER A 5 -20.48 -33.39 22.46
CA SER A 5 -19.21 -32.71 22.82
C SER A 5 -18.53 -32.00 21.65
N HIS A 6 -19.16 -31.94 20.47
CA HIS A 6 -18.70 -31.20 19.30
C HIS A 6 -19.12 -29.71 19.29
N ALA A 7 -19.29 -29.09 20.46
CA ALA A 7 -19.74 -27.70 20.59
C ALA A 7 -18.75 -26.82 21.38
N LEU A 8 -17.45 -27.06 21.20
CA LEU A 8 -16.40 -26.20 21.73
C LEU A 8 -15.81 -25.31 20.62
N ARG A 9 -16.39 -24.10 20.55
CA ARG A 9 -15.81 -22.86 20.02
C ARG A 9 -15.41 -22.84 18.54
N LEU A 10 -16.43 -22.68 17.67
CA LEU A 10 -16.28 -21.87 16.47
C LEU A 10 -15.93 -20.43 16.91
N LYS A 11 -14.64 -20.14 17.05
CA LYS A 11 -14.14 -18.77 16.83
C LYS A 11 -14.35 -18.51 15.34
N SER A 12 -15.16 -17.52 14.96
CA SER A 12 -15.17 -17.05 13.58
C SER A 12 -13.81 -16.39 13.32
N VAL A 13 -12.88 -17.14 12.75
CA VAL A 13 -11.63 -16.57 12.25
C VAL A 13 -11.99 -15.97 10.90
N HIS A 14 -12.03 -14.64 10.80
CA HIS A 14 -12.19 -13.94 9.52
C HIS A 14 -10.86 -13.99 8.77
N SER A 15 -10.53 -15.18 8.25
CA SER A 15 -9.29 -15.44 7.53
C SER A 15 -9.32 -14.78 6.16
N GLN A 16 -10.42 -14.94 5.42
CA GLN A 16 -10.62 -14.38 4.09
C GLN A 16 -10.64 -12.85 4.08
N LEU A 17 -10.01 -12.26 3.06
CA LEU A 17 -10.02 -10.81 2.83
C LEU A 17 -11.44 -10.32 2.48
N PRO A 18 -11.81 -9.09 2.88
CA PRO A 18 -13.06 -8.50 2.43
C PRO A 18 -13.04 -8.30 0.91
N VAL A 19 -14.21 -8.40 0.28
CA VAL A 19 -14.38 -8.26 -1.18
C VAL A 19 -13.75 -6.98 -1.73
N SER A 20 -13.80 -5.86 -0.99
CA SER A 20 -13.20 -4.59 -1.42
C SER A 20 -11.68 -4.65 -1.62
N ALA A 21 -10.98 -5.59 -0.95
CA ALA A 21 -9.53 -5.71 -1.01
C ALA A 21 -8.99 -6.07 -2.41
N TYR A 22 -9.84 -6.60 -3.29
CA TYR A 22 -9.48 -6.97 -4.65
C TYR A 22 -9.68 -5.82 -5.65
N PHE A 23 -10.37 -4.74 -5.27
CA PHE A 23 -10.75 -3.65 -6.18
C PHE A 23 -10.23 -2.26 -5.78
N ASP A 24 -9.67 -2.11 -4.58
CA ASP A 24 -9.20 -0.82 -4.04
C ASP A 24 -7.79 -0.45 -4.58
N GLU A 25 -7.71 0.63 -5.36
CA GLU A 25 -6.44 1.17 -5.90
C GLU A 25 -5.49 1.67 -4.80
N ALA A 26 -6.01 2.31 -3.75
CA ALA A 26 -5.20 2.82 -2.65
C ALA A 26 -4.66 1.68 -1.78
N LEU A 27 -5.40 0.57 -1.67
CA LEU A 27 -4.87 -0.65 -1.08
C LEU A 27 -3.76 -1.23 -1.95
N LEU A 28 -3.96 -1.36 -3.25
CA LEU A 28 -2.92 -1.88 -4.16
C LEU A 28 -1.65 -1.03 -4.14
N ALA A 29 -1.75 0.30 -4.13
CA ALA A 29 -0.59 1.17 -4.00
C ALA A 29 0.20 0.90 -2.71
N ARG A 30 -0.50 0.63 -1.61
CA ARG A 30 0.13 0.23 -0.34
C ARG A 30 0.76 -1.16 -0.43
N GLU A 31 0.10 -2.13 -1.08
CA GLU A 31 0.64 -3.47 -1.34
C GLU A 31 2.00 -3.36 -2.03
N PHE A 32 2.12 -2.52 -3.06
CA PHE A 32 3.39 -2.27 -3.73
C PHE A 32 4.48 -1.80 -2.77
N ASP A 33 4.20 -0.79 -1.94
CA ASP A 33 5.18 -0.21 -1.04
C ASP A 33 5.60 -1.15 0.10
N VAL A 34 4.66 -1.92 0.64
CA VAL A 34 4.89 -2.72 1.85
C VAL A 34 5.24 -4.17 1.58
N LEU A 35 4.80 -4.73 0.44
CA LEU A 35 5.02 -6.13 0.07
C LEU A 35 6.02 -6.23 -1.08
N PHE A 36 5.78 -5.58 -2.22
CA PHE A 36 6.60 -5.81 -3.42
C PHE A 36 7.96 -5.12 -3.35
N LYS A 37 8.03 -3.82 -3.00
CA LYS A 37 9.30 -3.07 -2.89
C LYS A 37 10.24 -3.65 -1.83
N ARG A 38 9.66 -4.18 -0.75
CA ARG A 38 10.39 -4.82 0.37
C ARG A 38 10.43 -6.36 0.24
N GLY A 39 9.90 -6.88 -0.86
CA GLY A 39 9.75 -8.30 -1.13
C GLY A 39 11.05 -8.92 -1.64
N PRO A 40 10.97 -10.15 -2.16
CA PRO A 40 12.12 -10.84 -2.73
C PRO A 40 12.76 -10.08 -3.89
N ARG A 41 11.95 -9.38 -4.70
CA ARG A 41 12.40 -8.65 -5.90
C ARG A 41 13.22 -9.56 -6.82
N TYR A 42 12.63 -10.67 -7.24
CA TYR A 42 13.20 -11.56 -8.26
C TYR A 42 13.36 -10.83 -9.59
N ILE A 43 14.51 -11.02 -10.25
CA ILE A 43 14.91 -10.32 -11.48
C ILE A 43 15.26 -11.30 -12.61
N GLY A 44 15.26 -12.61 -12.39
CA GLY A 44 15.59 -13.62 -13.41
C GLY A 44 16.65 -14.60 -12.92
N HIS A 45 17.16 -15.44 -13.81
CA HIS A 45 18.10 -16.50 -13.47
C HIS A 45 19.44 -16.33 -14.19
N GLU A 46 20.53 -16.82 -13.59
CA GLU A 46 21.86 -16.75 -14.23
C GLU A 46 21.97 -17.51 -15.55
N LEU A 47 21.16 -18.55 -15.72
CA LEU A 47 21.05 -19.34 -16.95
C LEU A 47 20.46 -18.55 -18.13
N MET A 48 19.88 -17.37 -17.90
CA MET A 48 19.45 -16.47 -18.98
C MET A 48 20.63 -15.79 -19.69
N VAL A 49 21.78 -15.72 -19.02
CA VAL A 49 23.01 -15.09 -19.51
C VAL A 49 24.20 -16.02 -19.20
N PRO A 50 24.28 -17.21 -19.81
CA PRO A 50 25.27 -18.23 -19.43
C PRO A 50 26.70 -17.78 -19.71
N GLU A 51 26.95 -17.09 -20.82
CA GLU A 51 28.30 -16.72 -21.26
C GLU A 51 28.59 -15.22 -21.09
N ALA A 52 29.87 -14.86 -20.98
CA ALA A 52 30.27 -13.46 -20.95
C ALA A 52 29.85 -12.74 -22.23
N GLY A 53 29.22 -11.57 -22.12
CA GLY A 53 28.63 -10.84 -23.25
C GLY A 53 27.15 -11.13 -23.45
N ASP A 54 26.62 -12.22 -22.89
CA ASP A 54 25.20 -12.51 -22.99
C ASP A 54 24.38 -11.50 -22.19
N TYR A 55 23.27 -11.06 -22.79
CA TYR A 55 22.32 -10.15 -22.18
C TYR A 55 20.88 -10.64 -22.30
N PHE A 56 20.05 -10.24 -21.34
CA PHE A 56 18.61 -10.47 -21.31
C PHE A 56 17.87 -9.20 -20.85
N ALA A 57 17.23 -8.51 -21.80
CA ALA A 57 16.43 -7.33 -21.53
C ALA A 57 15.08 -7.74 -20.91
N ARG A 58 14.73 -7.15 -19.77
CA ARG A 58 13.64 -7.63 -18.91
C ARG A 58 12.25 -7.33 -19.47
N PRO A 59 11.46 -8.33 -19.91
CA PRO A 59 10.11 -8.08 -20.44
C PRO A 59 9.16 -7.52 -19.38
N ALA A 60 9.30 -7.98 -18.14
CA ALA A 60 8.58 -7.51 -16.95
C ALA A 60 8.58 -5.98 -16.77
N GLU A 61 9.64 -5.32 -17.26
CA GLU A 61 9.91 -3.91 -17.07
C GLU A 61 9.91 -3.13 -18.38
N ASN A 62 9.25 -3.67 -19.41
CA ASN A 62 9.25 -3.09 -20.75
C ASN A 62 10.69 -2.84 -21.24
N GLU A 63 11.59 -3.80 -20.97
CA GLU A 63 13.01 -3.77 -21.32
C GLU A 63 13.81 -2.63 -20.68
N GLY A 64 13.28 -1.93 -19.67
CA GLY A 64 13.95 -0.79 -19.02
C GLY A 64 15.23 -1.14 -18.23
N ARG A 65 15.41 -2.42 -17.91
CA ARG A 65 16.63 -2.98 -17.31
C ARG A 65 17.07 -4.25 -18.04
N VAL A 66 18.37 -4.54 -17.94
CA VAL A 66 19.02 -5.66 -18.62
C VAL A 66 19.92 -6.42 -17.66
N LEU A 67 19.80 -7.76 -17.66
CA LEU A 67 20.80 -8.64 -17.09
C LEU A 67 21.93 -8.81 -18.10
N VAL A 68 23.18 -8.70 -17.68
CA VAL A 68 24.34 -8.94 -18.55
C VAL A 68 25.43 -9.65 -17.77
N ARG A 69 26.08 -10.66 -18.37
CA ARG A 69 27.29 -11.25 -17.79
C ARG A 69 28.52 -10.52 -18.33
N ASN A 70 29.27 -9.88 -17.44
CA ASN A 70 30.47 -9.16 -17.82
C ASN A 70 31.65 -10.11 -18.10
N PRO A 71 32.76 -9.63 -18.69
CA PRO A 71 33.93 -10.45 -18.99
C PRO A 71 34.65 -11.05 -17.77
N HIS A 72 34.34 -10.57 -16.56
CA HIS A 72 34.84 -11.11 -15.31
C HIS A 72 33.93 -12.22 -14.73
N GLY A 73 32.88 -12.60 -15.46
CA GLY A 73 31.93 -13.64 -15.07
C GLY A 73 30.84 -13.18 -14.10
N ARG A 74 30.85 -11.91 -13.67
CA ARG A 74 29.83 -11.34 -12.78
C ARG A 74 28.60 -10.93 -13.59
N ILE A 75 27.42 -11.19 -13.03
CA ILE A 75 26.15 -10.76 -13.60
C ILE A 75 25.77 -9.41 -13.03
N GLU A 76 25.48 -8.45 -13.91
CA GLU A 76 25.05 -7.11 -13.57
C GLU A 76 23.58 -6.93 -13.94
N LEU A 77 22.81 -6.23 -13.09
CA LEU A 77 21.52 -5.66 -13.45
C LEU A 77 21.70 -4.17 -13.74
N LEU A 78 21.70 -3.80 -15.02
CA LEU A 78 21.95 -2.44 -15.47
C LEU A 78 20.67 -1.77 -15.96
N SER A 79 20.61 -0.44 -15.83
CA SER A 79 19.64 0.37 -16.57
C SER A 79 19.89 0.20 -18.06
N ASN A 80 18.86 -0.17 -18.81
CA ASN A 80 18.91 -0.31 -20.26
C ASN A 80 18.48 0.99 -20.97
N VAL A 81 18.50 2.11 -20.24
CA VAL A 81 18.06 3.43 -20.71
C VAL A 81 19.29 4.33 -20.88
N CYS A 82 19.56 4.74 -22.12
CA CYS A 82 20.71 5.57 -22.43
C CYS A 82 20.69 6.89 -21.65
N ARG A 83 21.83 7.27 -21.07
CA ARG A 83 21.97 8.51 -20.28
C ARG A 83 21.94 9.79 -21.10
N HIS A 84 22.03 9.71 -22.43
CA HIS A 84 21.94 10.88 -23.31
C HIS A 84 20.49 11.38 -23.47
N ARG A 85 19.63 10.58 -24.10
CA ARG A 85 18.22 10.93 -24.40
C ARG A 85 17.25 9.77 -24.16
N GLN A 86 17.54 8.97 -23.13
CA GLN A 86 16.63 7.98 -22.54
C GLN A 86 16.08 6.92 -23.52
N ALA A 87 16.84 6.58 -24.55
CA ALA A 87 16.50 5.49 -25.46
C ALA A 87 16.78 4.12 -24.82
N ILE A 88 15.89 3.16 -25.04
CA ILE A 88 16.17 1.73 -24.81
C ILE A 88 17.32 1.30 -25.72
N MET A 89 18.29 0.57 -25.18
CA MET A 89 19.51 0.23 -25.92
C MET A 89 19.52 -1.21 -26.43
N LEU A 90 19.07 -2.16 -25.61
CA LEU A 90 19.02 -3.58 -25.93
C LEU A 90 17.57 -4.07 -25.91
N ASN A 91 17.21 -4.97 -26.81
CA ASN A 91 15.88 -5.59 -26.87
C ASN A 91 16.04 -7.12 -26.84
N GLY A 92 15.06 -7.81 -26.25
CA GLY A 92 15.08 -9.27 -26.13
C GLY A 92 16.33 -9.82 -25.45
N ARG A 93 16.94 -10.85 -26.05
CA ARG A 93 18.18 -11.48 -25.57
C ARG A 93 19.20 -11.57 -26.69
N GLY A 94 20.49 -11.62 -26.34
CA GLY A 94 21.55 -11.75 -27.33
C GLY A 94 22.93 -11.70 -26.69
N HIS A 95 23.93 -11.40 -27.51
CA HIS A 95 25.33 -11.32 -27.11
C HIS A 95 25.96 -10.02 -27.61
N VAL A 96 26.70 -9.32 -26.75
CA VAL A 96 27.37 -8.05 -27.07
C VAL A 96 28.74 -7.95 -26.41
N GLU A 97 29.69 -7.31 -27.11
CA GLU A 97 30.98 -6.92 -26.50
C GLU A 97 30.84 -5.63 -25.67
N ASN A 98 29.95 -4.72 -26.10
CA ASN A 98 29.67 -3.44 -25.46
C ASN A 98 28.19 -3.07 -25.63
N ILE A 99 27.64 -2.31 -24.69
CA ILE A 99 26.27 -1.78 -24.77
C ILE A 99 26.31 -0.48 -25.57
N VAL A 100 25.80 -0.50 -26.80
CA VAL A 100 25.85 0.66 -27.71
C VAL A 100 24.44 1.23 -27.92
N CYS A 101 24.22 2.48 -27.54
CA CYS A 101 22.95 3.15 -27.82
C CYS A 101 22.70 3.25 -29.34
N PRO A 102 21.54 2.79 -29.84
CA PRO A 102 21.28 2.74 -31.28
C PRO A 102 21.12 4.12 -31.92
N LEU A 103 20.81 5.16 -31.13
CA LEU A 103 20.54 6.50 -31.66
C LEU A 103 21.80 7.30 -31.97
N HIS A 104 22.72 7.39 -31.00
CA HIS A 104 23.88 8.29 -31.08
C HIS A 104 25.21 7.60 -30.74
N ARG A 105 25.20 6.26 -30.62
CA ARG A 105 26.40 5.45 -30.37
C ARG A 105 27.18 5.84 -29.10
N TRP A 106 26.46 6.28 -28.06
CA TRP A 106 27.03 6.26 -26.71
C TRP A 106 27.26 4.82 -26.32
N THR A 107 28.50 4.51 -25.94
CA THR A 107 28.97 3.14 -25.75
C THR A 107 29.37 2.95 -24.30
N TYR A 108 28.83 1.91 -23.68
CA TYR A 108 29.12 1.51 -22.32
C TYR A 108 29.76 0.12 -22.32
N ASP A 109 30.61 -0.16 -21.34
CA ASP A 109 31.06 -1.52 -21.08
C ASP A 109 29.94 -2.36 -20.43
N LEU A 110 30.20 -3.64 -20.20
CA LEU A 110 29.24 -4.57 -19.60
C LEU A 110 29.11 -4.41 -18.06
N SER A 111 29.84 -3.48 -17.46
CA SER A 111 29.68 -3.04 -16.06
C SER A 111 28.89 -1.73 -15.95
N GLY A 112 28.53 -1.12 -17.09
CA GLY A 112 27.77 0.13 -17.18
C GLY A 112 28.64 1.40 -17.22
N GLU A 113 29.96 1.29 -17.28
CA GLU A 113 30.85 2.45 -17.42
C GLU A 113 30.76 3.04 -18.83
N LEU A 114 30.60 4.36 -18.93
CA LEU A 114 30.57 5.04 -20.22
C LEU A 114 31.99 5.06 -20.81
N LEU A 115 32.20 4.33 -21.90
CA LEU A 115 33.47 4.28 -22.62
C LEU A 115 33.63 5.45 -23.60
N GLY A 116 32.54 5.88 -24.24
CA GLY A 116 32.60 6.94 -25.24
C GLY A 116 31.26 7.58 -25.58
N ALA A 117 31.31 8.89 -25.79
CA ALA A 117 30.20 9.72 -26.26
C ALA A 117 30.65 10.48 -27.52
N PRO A 118 30.24 10.07 -28.73
CA PRO A 118 30.69 10.70 -29.96
C PRO A 118 30.44 12.20 -30.00
N HIS A 119 31.42 12.96 -30.50
CA HIS A 119 31.40 14.42 -30.64
C HIS A 119 31.37 15.23 -29.34
N PHE A 120 31.45 14.59 -28.17
CA PHE A 120 31.75 15.29 -26.93
C PHE A 120 33.26 15.52 -26.83
N PRO A 121 33.72 16.72 -26.40
CA PRO A 121 35.14 17.00 -26.25
C PRO A 121 35.78 16.13 -25.15
N ASP A 122 35.01 15.82 -24.11
CA ASP A 122 35.41 14.98 -22.98
C ASP A 122 34.32 13.94 -22.68
N ASN A 123 34.70 12.85 -22.00
CA ASN A 123 33.74 11.86 -21.51
C ASN A 123 32.87 12.50 -20.39
N PRO A 124 31.53 12.54 -20.52
CA PRO A 124 30.67 13.18 -19.53
C PRO A 124 30.53 12.37 -18.23
N CYS A 125 31.14 11.19 -18.11
CA CYS A 125 31.12 10.32 -16.93
C CYS A 125 29.69 9.94 -16.47
N LEU A 126 28.78 9.75 -17.44
CA LEU A 126 27.39 9.39 -17.20
C LEU A 126 27.19 7.88 -17.35
N ASN A 127 27.63 7.11 -16.35
CA ASN A 127 27.49 5.65 -16.30
C ASN A 127 26.02 5.19 -16.20
N LEU A 128 25.75 3.95 -16.57
CA LEU A 128 24.46 3.30 -16.36
C LEU A 128 24.24 3.04 -14.85
N GLY A 129 23.00 3.17 -14.40
CA GLY A 129 22.66 2.78 -13.04
C GLY A 129 22.75 1.25 -12.90
N ALA A 130 23.49 0.77 -11.90
CA ALA A 130 23.57 -0.65 -11.57
C ALA A 130 22.78 -0.95 -10.29
N THR A 131 22.01 -2.03 -10.28
CA THR A 131 21.31 -2.52 -9.08
C THR A 131 22.06 -3.71 -8.51
N PRO A 132 22.48 -3.68 -7.24
CA PRO A 132 23.13 -4.81 -6.60
C PRO A 132 22.22 -6.04 -6.55
N LEU A 133 22.79 -7.22 -6.78
CA LEU A 133 22.10 -8.51 -6.78
C LEU A 133 22.57 -9.41 -5.63
N GLN A 134 21.70 -10.33 -5.23
CA GLN A 134 22.00 -11.52 -4.44
C GLN A 134 21.45 -12.75 -5.16
N SER A 135 22.00 -13.94 -4.86
CA SER A 135 21.65 -15.19 -5.56
C SER A 135 21.25 -16.29 -4.57
N TRP A 136 20.28 -17.11 -4.98
CA TRP A 136 19.93 -18.38 -4.33
C TRP A 136 19.70 -19.42 -5.42
N HIS A 137 20.53 -20.47 -5.47
CA HIS A 137 20.49 -21.52 -6.51
C HIS A 137 20.46 -20.98 -7.96
N GLY A 138 21.13 -19.85 -8.22
CA GLY A 138 21.18 -19.22 -9.55
C GLY A 138 20.03 -18.23 -9.82
N MET A 139 18.97 -18.23 -9.01
CA MET A 139 17.92 -17.22 -9.03
C MET A 139 18.46 -15.88 -8.51
N LEU A 140 18.27 -14.81 -9.27
CA LEU A 140 18.80 -13.48 -8.99
C LEU A 140 17.72 -12.57 -8.40
N PHE A 141 18.05 -11.93 -7.29
CA PHE A 141 17.17 -11.01 -6.56
C PHE A 141 17.86 -9.67 -6.36
N GLU A 142 17.11 -8.58 -6.29
CA GLU A 142 17.69 -7.30 -5.87
C GLU A 142 18.18 -7.39 -4.42
N ASN A 143 19.35 -6.83 -4.14
CA ASN A 143 19.83 -6.66 -2.78
C ASN A 143 19.23 -5.38 -2.19
N ASN A 144 17.98 -5.49 -1.75
CA ASN A 144 17.16 -4.41 -1.17
C ASN A 144 17.10 -4.43 0.37
N GLY A 145 18.00 -5.18 1.02
CA GLY A 145 18.03 -5.38 2.47
C GLY A 145 17.26 -6.60 2.99
N ARG A 146 16.59 -7.36 2.12
CA ARG A 146 16.04 -8.68 2.46
C ARG A 146 17.09 -9.78 2.27
N ASP A 147 17.12 -10.74 3.20
CA ASP A 147 18.08 -11.85 3.19
C ASP A 147 17.40 -13.12 2.67
N ILE A 148 17.56 -13.38 1.37
CA ILE A 148 16.87 -14.49 0.68
C ILE A 148 17.36 -15.84 1.19
N ALA A 149 18.67 -15.98 1.40
CA ALA A 149 19.27 -17.22 1.90
C ALA A 149 18.74 -17.57 3.29
N ARG A 150 18.53 -16.58 4.16
CA ARG A 150 17.94 -16.78 5.48
C ARG A 150 16.48 -17.20 5.42
N ASP A 151 15.68 -16.55 4.57
CA ASP A 151 14.27 -16.87 4.43
C ASP A 151 14.05 -18.32 3.98
N LEU A 152 14.95 -18.83 3.13
CA LEU A 152 14.87 -20.17 2.54
C LEU A 152 15.78 -21.20 3.23
N ALA A 153 16.45 -20.84 4.33
CA ALA A 153 17.43 -21.69 5.00
C ALA A 153 16.85 -23.02 5.55
N ARG A 154 15.53 -23.09 5.74
CA ARG A 154 14.82 -24.24 6.29
C ARG A 154 13.89 -24.92 5.29
N LEU A 155 13.95 -24.53 4.02
CA LEU A 155 13.11 -25.06 2.96
C LEU A 155 13.42 -26.56 2.75
N GLY A 156 12.47 -27.42 3.11
CA GLY A 156 12.63 -28.88 3.02
C GLY A 156 12.97 -29.37 1.61
N PRO A 157 12.20 -29.02 0.56
CA PRO A 157 12.47 -29.47 -0.80
C PRO A 157 13.55 -28.64 -1.53
N ALA A 158 14.42 -27.90 -0.84
CA ALA A 158 15.39 -27.01 -1.49
C ALA A 158 16.25 -27.71 -2.56
N SER A 159 16.58 -29.00 -2.38
CA SER A 159 17.34 -29.78 -3.38
C SER A 159 16.56 -30.09 -4.66
N HIS A 160 15.23 -30.05 -4.63
CA HIS A 160 14.40 -30.15 -5.84
C HIS A 160 14.41 -28.85 -6.66
N PHE A 161 14.73 -27.73 -6.02
CA PHE A 161 14.88 -26.40 -6.64
C PHE A 161 16.35 -26.07 -6.94
N ASP A 162 17.14 -27.08 -7.33
CA ASP A 162 18.50 -26.91 -7.81
C ASP A 162 18.52 -26.91 -9.34
N PHE A 163 18.99 -25.81 -9.93
CA PHE A 163 19.09 -25.61 -11.38
C PHE A 163 20.40 -26.12 -11.97
N SER A 164 21.24 -26.80 -11.19
CA SER A 164 22.48 -27.41 -11.67
C SER A 164 22.20 -28.39 -12.82
N GLY A 165 22.82 -28.15 -13.98
CA GLY A 165 22.61 -28.96 -15.18
C GLY A 165 21.33 -28.65 -15.96
N TYR A 166 20.63 -27.56 -15.63
CA TYR A 166 19.48 -27.06 -16.39
C TYR A 166 19.90 -26.00 -17.41
N LEU A 167 19.09 -25.84 -18.45
CA LEU A 167 19.17 -24.76 -19.43
C LEU A 167 17.87 -23.96 -19.43
N TYR A 168 18.00 -22.65 -19.62
CA TYR A 168 16.86 -21.77 -19.88
C TYR A 168 16.33 -22.00 -21.31
N ASP A 169 15.05 -22.36 -21.43
CA ASP A 169 14.37 -22.59 -22.73
C ASP A 169 13.57 -21.35 -23.15
N HIS A 170 12.63 -20.92 -22.32
CA HIS A 170 11.56 -20.01 -22.72
C HIS A 170 11.07 -19.12 -21.57
N THR A 171 10.55 -17.94 -21.94
CA THR A 171 9.75 -17.10 -21.05
C THR A 171 8.38 -16.85 -21.68
N GLU A 172 7.32 -17.22 -20.96
CA GLU A 172 5.95 -16.91 -21.29
C GLU A 172 5.48 -15.66 -20.54
N ILE A 173 4.72 -14.80 -21.21
CA ILE A 173 4.06 -13.64 -20.59
C ILE A 173 2.57 -13.88 -20.62
N HIS A 174 1.99 -14.06 -19.45
CA HIS A 174 0.57 -14.35 -19.28
C HIS A 174 -0.13 -13.14 -18.62
N GLU A 175 -1.12 -12.59 -19.31
CA GLU A 175 -1.87 -11.42 -18.83
C GLU A 175 -3.20 -11.86 -18.22
N CYS A 176 -3.37 -11.58 -16.93
CA CYS A 176 -4.53 -11.96 -16.14
C CYS A 176 -5.45 -10.75 -15.91
N ASN A 177 -6.78 -10.95 -16.02
CA ASN A 177 -7.80 -9.89 -15.87
C ASN A 177 -8.36 -9.77 -14.44
N TYR A 178 -7.54 -10.09 -13.44
CA TYR A 178 -7.95 -10.13 -12.03
C TYR A 178 -6.80 -9.68 -11.11
N ASN A 179 -7.14 -9.47 -9.84
CA ASN A 179 -6.19 -9.04 -8.82
C ASN A 179 -5.08 -10.09 -8.60
N TRP A 180 -3.85 -9.64 -8.33
CA TRP A 180 -2.72 -10.54 -8.05
C TRP A 180 -2.99 -11.49 -6.87
N LYS A 181 -3.79 -11.04 -5.89
CA LYS A 181 -4.19 -11.89 -4.77
C LYS A 181 -5.07 -13.04 -5.23
N THR A 182 -6.01 -12.82 -6.14
CA THR A 182 -6.85 -13.90 -6.70
C THR A 182 -5.99 -14.97 -7.37
N PHE A 183 -4.93 -14.59 -8.08
CA PHE A 183 -3.98 -15.55 -8.66
C PHE A 183 -3.32 -16.41 -7.58
N ILE A 184 -2.72 -15.76 -6.57
CA ILE A 184 -2.07 -16.47 -5.45
C ILE A 184 -3.07 -17.35 -4.71
N GLU A 185 -4.33 -16.94 -4.65
CA GLU A 185 -5.37 -17.69 -3.97
C GLU A 185 -5.73 -18.99 -4.69
N VAL A 186 -5.88 -18.96 -6.02
CA VAL A 186 -6.10 -20.16 -6.83
C VAL A 186 -4.86 -21.08 -6.74
N TYR A 187 -3.66 -20.52 -6.78
CA TYR A 187 -2.42 -21.31 -6.70
C TYR A 187 -2.20 -22.00 -5.34
N LEU A 188 -2.76 -21.45 -4.24
CA LEU A 188 -2.53 -21.93 -2.87
C LEU A 188 -3.61 -22.90 -2.35
N GLU A 189 -4.39 -23.48 -3.24
CA GLU A 189 -5.31 -24.54 -2.88
C GLU A 189 -5.41 -25.64 -3.94
N ASP A 190 -5.51 -26.88 -3.44
CA ASP A 190 -5.57 -28.09 -4.26
C ASP A 190 -7.01 -28.65 -4.38
N TYR A 191 -8.00 -27.93 -3.85
CA TYR A 191 -9.38 -28.42 -3.75
C TYR A 191 -10.10 -28.38 -5.10
N HIS A 192 -9.74 -27.41 -5.96
CA HIS A 192 -10.27 -27.31 -7.33
C HIS A 192 -9.60 -28.28 -8.32
N VAL A 193 -8.44 -28.87 -7.99
CA VAL A 193 -7.61 -29.60 -8.95
C VAL A 193 -8.36 -30.74 -9.63
N VAL A 194 -8.92 -31.68 -8.85
CA VAL A 194 -9.68 -32.81 -9.39
C VAL A 194 -10.98 -32.38 -10.09
N PRO A 195 -11.84 -31.51 -9.52
CA PRO A 195 -13.11 -31.16 -10.16
C PRO A 195 -12.98 -30.21 -11.37
N PHE A 196 -11.90 -29.42 -11.48
CA PHE A 196 -11.78 -28.37 -12.49
C PHE A 196 -10.70 -28.64 -13.55
N HIS A 197 -9.61 -29.34 -13.20
CA HIS A 197 -8.53 -29.65 -14.14
C HIS A 197 -8.58 -31.11 -14.62
N PRO A 198 -9.28 -31.43 -15.72
CA PRO A 198 -9.36 -32.80 -16.22
C PRO A 198 -7.98 -33.37 -16.61
N GLY A 199 -7.05 -32.52 -17.06
CA GLY A 199 -5.67 -32.87 -17.38
C GLY A 199 -4.82 -33.04 -16.13
N LEU A 200 -4.60 -31.93 -15.40
CA LEU A 200 -3.76 -31.90 -14.20
C LEU A 200 -4.24 -32.88 -13.12
N GLY A 201 -5.54 -32.95 -12.84
CA GLY A 201 -6.12 -33.88 -11.87
C GLY A 201 -5.97 -35.36 -12.25
N SER A 202 -5.59 -35.66 -13.50
CA SER A 202 -5.21 -37.00 -13.95
C SER A 202 -3.70 -37.26 -13.93
N PHE A 203 -2.89 -36.22 -13.64
CA PHE A 203 -1.43 -36.27 -13.54
C PHE A 203 -0.96 -36.28 -12.07
N VAL A 204 -1.49 -35.39 -11.23
CA VAL A 204 -1.17 -35.28 -9.80
C VAL A 204 -2.23 -35.91 -8.90
N SER A 205 -1.80 -36.41 -7.74
CA SER A 205 -2.67 -36.88 -6.67
C SER A 205 -2.63 -35.89 -5.51
N CYS A 206 -3.78 -35.30 -5.17
CA CYS A 206 -3.92 -34.43 -4.00
C CYS A 206 -4.29 -35.22 -2.72
N ASP A 207 -4.50 -36.53 -2.82
CA ASP A 207 -4.83 -37.40 -1.66
C ASP A 207 -3.68 -37.51 -0.65
N ASP A 208 -2.44 -37.34 -1.13
CA ASP A 208 -1.20 -37.38 -0.37
C ASP A 208 -0.53 -36.00 -0.25
N LEU A 209 -1.31 -34.93 -0.37
CA LEU A 209 -0.87 -33.54 -0.20
C LEU A 209 -0.12 -33.35 1.12
N GLN A 210 1.11 -32.84 1.02
CA GLN A 210 1.92 -32.42 2.16
C GLN A 210 2.22 -30.93 2.08
N TRP A 211 1.84 -30.21 3.15
CA TRP A 211 2.18 -28.81 3.34
C TRP A 211 3.47 -28.63 4.14
N GLU A 212 4.34 -27.74 3.67
CA GLU A 212 5.38 -27.11 4.48
C GLU A 212 5.15 -25.59 4.53
N PHE A 213 5.25 -25.01 5.72
CA PHE A 213 5.06 -23.58 5.94
C PHE A 213 6.30 -22.96 6.59
N GLY A 214 6.85 -21.94 5.93
CA GLY A 214 7.85 -21.04 6.49
C GLY A 214 7.28 -19.65 6.72
N ASP A 215 8.05 -18.78 7.38
CA ASP A 215 7.59 -17.40 7.66
C ASP A 215 7.23 -16.62 6.39
N TRP A 216 7.90 -16.94 5.27
CA TRP A 216 7.78 -16.24 3.99
C TRP A 216 7.44 -17.13 2.82
N TYR A 217 7.14 -18.40 3.05
CA TYR A 217 6.83 -19.32 1.96
C TYR A 217 5.83 -20.40 2.39
N SER A 218 5.18 -20.99 1.40
CA SER A 218 4.43 -22.24 1.52
C SER A 218 4.83 -23.19 0.41
N VAL A 219 4.78 -24.49 0.69
CA VAL A 219 5.06 -25.57 -0.26
C VAL A 219 3.95 -26.60 -0.21
N GLN A 220 3.47 -26.98 -1.40
CA GLN A 220 2.56 -28.10 -1.66
C GLN A 220 3.38 -29.20 -2.32
N THR A 221 3.40 -30.41 -1.76
CA THR A 221 3.98 -31.59 -2.42
C THR A 221 2.86 -32.60 -2.65
N VAL A 222 2.65 -32.97 -3.92
CA VAL A 222 1.57 -33.86 -4.35
C VAL A 222 2.09 -35.10 -5.07
N GLY A 223 1.39 -36.22 -4.93
CA GLY A 223 1.76 -37.50 -5.51
C GLY A 223 1.49 -37.58 -7.01
N VAL A 224 1.75 -38.76 -7.58
CA VAL A 224 1.44 -39.07 -8.99
C VAL A 224 0.11 -39.80 -9.07
N HIS A 225 -0.81 -39.30 -9.88
CA HIS A 225 -2.11 -39.94 -10.04
C HIS A 225 -2.00 -41.25 -10.83
N GLY A 226 -2.39 -42.37 -10.20
CA GLY A 226 -2.58 -43.66 -10.85
C GLY A 226 -1.39 -44.15 -11.70
N ALA A 227 -0.16 -43.81 -11.29
CA ALA A 227 1.07 -44.08 -12.05
C ALA A 227 1.01 -43.61 -13.52
N LEU A 228 0.29 -42.51 -13.79
CA LEU A 228 0.07 -41.93 -15.11
C LEU A 228 -0.70 -42.82 -16.10
N ALA A 229 -1.42 -43.83 -15.63
CA ALA A 229 -2.14 -44.79 -16.49
C ALA A 229 -3.33 -44.20 -17.28
N HIS A 230 -3.91 -43.10 -16.79
CA HIS A 230 -5.08 -42.45 -17.41
C HIS A 230 -4.83 -40.95 -17.50
N PRO A 231 -4.51 -40.38 -18.68
CA PRO A 231 -3.97 -39.03 -18.80
C PRO A 231 -4.99 -37.89 -18.92
N GLY A 232 -6.27 -38.12 -18.63
CA GLY A 232 -7.29 -37.07 -18.75
C GLY A 232 -7.45 -36.54 -20.19
N THR A 233 -6.94 -35.33 -20.45
CA THR A 233 -7.08 -34.61 -21.73
C THR A 233 -6.12 -35.11 -22.82
N PRO A 234 -6.36 -34.79 -24.11
CA PRO A 234 -5.42 -35.07 -25.18
C PRO A 234 -4.05 -34.37 -25.02
N THR A 235 -4.02 -33.19 -24.39
CA THR A 235 -2.79 -32.43 -24.15
C THR A 235 -1.93 -33.13 -23.10
N TYR A 236 -2.50 -33.44 -21.94
CA TYR A 236 -1.82 -34.20 -20.90
C TYR A 236 -1.43 -35.61 -21.36
N ARG A 237 -2.23 -36.26 -22.21
CA ARG A 237 -1.84 -37.54 -22.83
C ARG A 237 -0.50 -37.48 -23.55
N LYS A 238 -0.25 -36.43 -24.34
CA LYS A 238 1.04 -36.27 -25.03
C LYS A 238 2.18 -36.15 -24.03
N TRP A 239 1.97 -35.40 -22.93
CA TRP A 239 3.00 -35.24 -21.91
C TRP A 239 3.24 -36.54 -21.15
N HIS A 240 2.20 -37.27 -20.74
CA HIS A 240 2.32 -38.60 -20.13
C HIS A 240 3.13 -39.55 -21.03
N ASP A 241 2.79 -39.61 -22.32
CA ASP A 241 3.43 -40.51 -23.28
C ASP A 241 4.93 -40.20 -23.43
N GLN A 242 5.28 -38.91 -23.59
CA GLN A 242 6.69 -38.49 -23.72
C GLN A 242 7.47 -38.69 -22.42
N LEU A 243 6.88 -38.36 -21.27
CA LEU A 243 7.51 -38.53 -19.96
C LEU A 243 7.78 -40.01 -19.65
N LEU A 244 6.79 -40.89 -19.89
CA LEU A 244 6.96 -42.32 -19.69
C LEU A 244 7.96 -42.90 -20.69
N LYS A 245 7.95 -42.46 -21.95
CA LYS A 245 8.95 -42.87 -22.94
C LYS A 245 10.37 -42.50 -22.49
N PHE A 246 10.59 -41.26 -22.06
CA PHE A 246 11.88 -40.80 -21.55
C PHE A 246 12.34 -41.61 -20.32
N ARG A 247 11.39 -41.95 -19.43
CA ARG A 247 11.66 -42.69 -18.20
C ARG A 247 11.55 -44.22 -18.34
N ASN A 248 11.60 -44.74 -19.56
CA ASN A 248 11.51 -46.18 -19.85
C ASN A 248 10.30 -46.87 -19.17
N GLY A 249 9.15 -46.21 -19.16
CA GLY A 249 7.89 -46.66 -18.55
C GLY A 249 7.82 -46.50 -17.04
N THR A 250 8.84 -45.93 -16.39
CA THR A 250 8.85 -45.77 -14.92
C THR A 250 8.20 -44.44 -14.53
N PRO A 251 7.14 -44.45 -13.69
CA PRO A 251 6.51 -43.21 -13.24
C PRO A 251 7.47 -42.35 -12.41
N PRO A 252 7.21 -41.05 -12.29
CA PRO A 252 7.97 -40.17 -11.40
C PRO A 252 7.68 -40.47 -9.93
N ASN A 253 8.52 -39.94 -9.03
CA ASN A 253 8.35 -40.12 -7.58
C ASN A 253 7.30 -39.19 -6.98
N PHE A 254 7.08 -38.03 -7.62
CA PHE A 254 6.10 -37.00 -7.24
C PHE A 254 5.39 -36.50 -8.50
N GLY A 255 4.17 -36.01 -8.33
CA GLY A 255 3.45 -35.33 -9.40
C GLY A 255 4.01 -33.92 -9.58
N ALA A 256 4.00 -33.14 -8.50
CA ALA A 256 4.53 -31.78 -8.49
C ALA A 256 4.97 -31.35 -7.09
N ILE A 257 5.83 -30.33 -7.05
CA ILE A 257 6.12 -29.54 -5.85
C ILE A 257 5.91 -28.07 -6.20
N TRP A 258 4.92 -27.44 -5.57
CA TRP A 258 4.58 -26.04 -5.81
C TRP A 258 4.93 -25.20 -4.61
N MET A 259 5.78 -24.20 -4.80
CA MET A 259 6.16 -23.25 -3.76
C MET A 259 5.68 -21.85 -4.12
N VAL A 260 5.19 -21.10 -3.14
CA VAL A 260 5.14 -19.63 -3.19
C VAL A 260 6.16 -19.08 -2.22
N TYR A 261 7.08 -18.26 -2.71
CA TYR A 261 7.88 -17.34 -1.92
C TYR A 261 7.24 -15.94 -1.92
N TYR A 262 6.68 -15.58 -0.77
CA TYR A 262 5.79 -14.42 -0.67
C TYR A 262 6.49 -13.08 -0.97
N PRO A 263 5.76 -12.16 -1.63
CA PRO A 263 4.32 -12.24 -1.92
C PRO A 263 3.96 -12.84 -3.28
N ASN A 264 4.93 -13.04 -4.18
CA ASN A 264 4.61 -13.09 -5.61
C ASN A 264 5.57 -13.90 -6.48
N VAL A 265 6.47 -14.69 -5.90
CA VAL A 265 7.39 -15.56 -6.66
C VAL A 265 6.97 -17.00 -6.41
N MET A 266 6.79 -17.77 -7.47
CA MET A 266 6.46 -19.18 -7.41
C MET A 266 7.59 -19.99 -8.03
N ILE A 267 7.87 -21.13 -7.43
CA ILE A 267 8.84 -22.11 -7.93
C ILE A 267 8.11 -23.44 -8.00
N GLU A 268 8.11 -24.03 -9.18
CA GLU A 268 7.32 -25.21 -9.49
C GLU A 268 8.26 -26.28 -10.03
N TRP A 269 8.25 -27.43 -9.38
CA TRP A 269 8.95 -28.60 -9.84
C TRP A 269 7.93 -29.58 -10.41
N TYR A 270 8.15 -29.99 -11.65
CA TYR A 270 7.51 -31.15 -12.26
C TYR A 270 8.59 -32.12 -12.75
N PRO A 271 8.24 -33.37 -13.10
CA PRO A 271 9.19 -34.32 -13.63
C PRO A 271 9.98 -33.78 -14.83
N HIS A 272 11.28 -33.52 -14.61
CA HIS A 272 12.23 -33.01 -15.60
C HIS A 272 12.00 -31.56 -16.07
N VAL A 273 11.36 -30.72 -15.27
CA VAL A 273 11.27 -29.27 -15.52
C VAL A 273 11.22 -28.50 -14.20
N LEU A 274 11.92 -27.38 -14.18
CA LEU A 274 11.78 -26.35 -13.15
C LEU A 274 11.16 -25.11 -13.80
N ILE A 275 10.14 -24.58 -13.16
CA ILE A 275 9.44 -23.38 -13.61
C ILE A 275 9.56 -22.34 -12.52
N VAL A 276 9.94 -21.12 -12.90
CA VAL A 276 9.88 -19.96 -12.02
C VAL A 276 8.82 -19.03 -12.59
N SER A 277 7.77 -18.78 -11.84
CA SER A 277 6.75 -17.80 -12.21
C SER A 277 6.68 -16.66 -11.18
N TYR A 278 6.32 -15.46 -11.60
CA TYR A 278 6.14 -14.35 -10.66
C TYR A 278 5.19 -13.28 -11.16
N LEU A 279 4.45 -12.70 -10.21
CA LEU A 279 3.37 -11.76 -10.50
C LEU A 279 3.83 -10.31 -10.44
N ILE A 280 3.34 -9.54 -11.41
CA ILE A 280 3.49 -8.09 -11.47
C ILE A 280 2.08 -7.50 -11.49
N PRO A 281 1.59 -6.92 -10.38
CA PRO A 281 0.31 -6.24 -10.42
C PRO A 281 0.40 -5.07 -11.41
N ARG A 282 -0.62 -4.88 -12.24
CA ARG A 282 -0.75 -3.74 -13.18
C ARG A 282 -1.91 -2.82 -12.80
N GLY A 283 -2.82 -3.32 -11.96
CA GLY A 283 -3.94 -2.60 -11.37
C GLY A 283 -4.76 -3.56 -10.49
N PRO A 284 -5.85 -3.10 -9.84
CA PRO A 284 -6.66 -3.99 -8.99
C PRO A 284 -7.31 -5.14 -9.77
N GLN A 285 -7.46 -4.98 -11.08
CA GLN A 285 -8.11 -5.97 -11.97
C GLN A 285 -7.18 -6.38 -13.12
N ARG A 286 -5.87 -6.24 -12.95
CA ARG A 286 -4.91 -6.66 -13.97
C ARG A 286 -3.60 -7.05 -13.33
N THR A 287 -3.11 -8.22 -13.71
CA THR A 287 -1.84 -8.78 -13.25
C THR A 287 -1.12 -9.37 -14.45
N THR A 288 0.20 -9.18 -14.54
CA THR A 288 1.04 -9.91 -15.49
C THR A 288 1.75 -11.03 -14.73
N ASN A 289 1.59 -12.28 -15.13
CA ASN A 289 2.43 -13.39 -14.71
C ASN A 289 3.56 -13.60 -15.73
N ILE A 290 4.80 -13.70 -15.26
CA ILE A 290 5.94 -14.04 -16.10
C ILE A 290 6.38 -15.45 -15.72
N VAL A 291 6.40 -16.38 -16.67
CA VAL A 291 6.71 -17.80 -16.44
C VAL A 291 7.99 -18.15 -17.18
N GLU A 292 8.97 -18.71 -16.48
CA GLU A 292 10.29 -19.03 -16.99
C GLU A 292 10.50 -20.55 -16.90
N PHE A 293 10.83 -21.19 -18.02
CA PHE A 293 10.99 -22.64 -18.12
C PHE A 293 12.45 -23.04 -18.21
N TYR A 294 12.84 -23.98 -17.35
CA TYR A 294 14.18 -24.54 -17.28
C TYR A 294 14.09 -26.07 -17.35
N TYR A 295 14.86 -26.68 -18.24
CA TYR A 295 14.90 -28.14 -18.40
C TYR A 295 16.32 -28.66 -18.21
N PRO A 296 16.51 -29.88 -17.72
CA PRO A 296 17.81 -30.54 -17.76
C PRO A 296 18.41 -30.48 -19.15
N GLU A 297 19.72 -30.30 -19.26
CA GLU A 297 20.45 -30.14 -20.53
C GLU A 297 20.07 -31.23 -21.55
N GLU A 298 19.99 -32.49 -21.12
CA GLU A 298 19.60 -33.61 -21.97
C GLU A 298 18.19 -33.44 -22.57
N VAL A 299 17.24 -33.01 -21.75
CA VAL A 299 15.84 -32.80 -22.18
C VAL A 299 15.75 -31.60 -23.11
N ALA A 300 16.40 -30.49 -22.75
CA ALA A 300 16.40 -29.26 -23.54
C ALA A 300 17.01 -29.46 -24.94
N LEU A 301 18.12 -30.22 -25.03
CA LEU A 301 18.86 -30.38 -26.28
C LEU A 301 18.36 -31.53 -27.15
N PHE A 302 17.77 -32.58 -26.56
CA PHE A 302 17.47 -33.82 -27.30
C PHE A 302 15.99 -34.24 -27.28
N GLU A 303 15.17 -33.72 -26.36
CA GLU A 303 13.79 -34.17 -26.16
C GLU A 303 12.76 -33.05 -26.40
N ARG A 304 12.87 -32.34 -27.54
CA ARG A 304 12.01 -31.20 -27.88
C ARG A 304 10.51 -31.50 -27.82
N GLU A 305 10.09 -32.68 -28.24
CA GLU A 305 8.68 -33.11 -28.17
C GLU A 305 8.18 -33.18 -26.72
N MET A 306 9.03 -33.62 -25.78
CA MET A 306 8.70 -33.66 -24.36
C MET A 306 8.54 -32.24 -23.81
N VAL A 307 9.46 -31.34 -24.16
CA VAL A 307 9.41 -29.93 -23.74
C VAL A 307 8.15 -29.24 -24.28
N GLU A 308 7.81 -29.43 -25.55
CA GLU A 308 6.59 -28.86 -26.13
C GLU A 308 5.31 -29.46 -25.52
N ALA A 309 5.30 -30.76 -25.23
CA ALA A 309 4.15 -31.41 -24.61
C ALA A 309 3.93 -30.94 -23.16
N GLU A 310 4.99 -30.80 -22.38
CA GLU A 310 4.95 -30.29 -21.01
C GLU A 310 4.43 -28.84 -21.00
N ARG A 311 5.02 -27.95 -21.81
CA ARG A 311 4.56 -26.55 -21.89
C ARG A 311 3.11 -26.43 -22.32
N ALA A 312 2.67 -27.26 -23.26
CA ALA A 312 1.27 -27.27 -23.67
C ALA A 312 0.33 -27.70 -22.52
N ALA A 313 0.75 -28.67 -21.70
CA ALA A 313 0.00 -29.10 -20.52
C ALA A 313 -0.05 -28.00 -19.46
N TYR A 314 1.09 -27.34 -19.18
CA TYR A 314 1.14 -26.18 -18.29
C TYR A 314 0.18 -25.06 -18.71
N LEU A 315 0.18 -24.71 -20.01
CA LEU A 315 -0.69 -23.65 -20.54
C LEU A 315 -2.17 -24.05 -20.57
N GLU A 316 -2.49 -25.35 -20.71
CA GLU A 316 -3.87 -25.84 -20.57
C GLU A 316 -4.39 -25.55 -19.15
N THR A 317 -3.62 -25.88 -18.12
CA THR A 317 -3.98 -25.58 -16.72
C THR A 317 -4.05 -24.07 -16.46
N ALA A 318 -3.10 -23.27 -16.96
CA ALA A 318 -3.12 -21.83 -16.76
C ALA A 318 -4.39 -21.15 -17.32
N VAL A 319 -4.93 -21.66 -18.44
CA VAL A 319 -6.20 -21.18 -19.02
C VAL A 319 -7.39 -21.59 -18.16
N GLU A 320 -7.35 -22.79 -17.58
CA GLU A 320 -8.39 -23.26 -16.65
C GLU A 320 -8.36 -22.43 -15.34
N ASP A 321 -7.19 -22.10 -14.81
CA ASP A 321 -7.01 -21.23 -13.64
C ASP A 321 -7.55 -19.81 -13.87
N ASP A 322 -7.32 -19.25 -15.07
CA ASP A 322 -7.91 -17.97 -15.45
C ASP A 322 -9.45 -18.00 -15.34
N GLU A 323 -10.08 -19.09 -15.78
CA GLU A 323 -11.52 -19.23 -15.69
C GLU A 323 -12.00 -19.25 -14.23
N ILE A 324 -11.29 -19.97 -13.34
CA ILE A 324 -11.58 -19.99 -11.90
C ILE A 324 -11.47 -18.56 -11.33
N ALA A 325 -10.36 -17.89 -11.59
CA ALA A 325 -10.05 -16.57 -11.06
C ALA A 325 -11.04 -15.49 -11.56
N GLU A 326 -11.38 -15.49 -12.85
CA GLU A 326 -12.36 -14.57 -13.43
C GLU A 326 -13.77 -14.80 -12.87
N ARG A 327 -14.17 -16.07 -12.64
CA ARG A 327 -15.45 -16.40 -11.98
C ARG A 327 -15.47 -15.91 -10.54
N MET A 328 -14.39 -16.10 -9.78
CA MET A 328 -14.25 -15.58 -8.42
C MET A 328 -14.34 -14.05 -8.40
N ASP A 329 -13.64 -13.36 -9.30
CA ASP A 329 -13.64 -11.89 -9.39
C ASP A 329 -15.03 -11.35 -9.77
N ALA A 330 -15.73 -11.99 -10.70
CA ALA A 330 -17.10 -11.63 -11.06
C ALA A 330 -18.07 -11.74 -9.87
N GLY A 331 -17.96 -12.81 -9.08
CA GLY A 331 -18.74 -13.00 -7.85
C GLY A 331 -18.45 -11.93 -6.79
N ARG A 332 -17.16 -11.65 -6.56
CA ARG A 332 -16.70 -10.59 -5.66
C ARG A 332 -17.23 -9.22 -6.10
N ARG A 333 -17.18 -8.91 -7.39
CA ARG A 333 -17.72 -7.66 -7.94
C ARG A 333 -19.22 -7.52 -7.74
N ALA A 334 -19.98 -8.61 -7.91
CA ALA A 334 -21.42 -8.62 -7.67
C ALA A 334 -21.78 -8.39 -6.19
N LEU A 335 -20.94 -8.84 -5.26
CA LEU A 335 -21.06 -8.53 -3.83
C LEU A 335 -20.75 -7.05 -3.56
N LEU A 336 -19.64 -6.54 -4.12
CA LEU A 336 -19.22 -5.15 -3.94
C LEU A 336 -20.27 -4.16 -4.44
N ALA A 337 -20.86 -4.42 -5.62
CA ALA A 337 -21.88 -3.56 -6.21
C ALA A 337 -23.15 -3.45 -5.35
N ARG A 338 -23.40 -4.44 -4.49
CA ARG A 338 -24.50 -4.45 -3.51
C ARG A 338 -24.10 -3.87 -2.15
N GLY A 339 -22.84 -3.47 -1.98
CA GLY A 339 -22.29 -3.05 -0.68
C GLY A 339 -22.12 -4.21 0.31
N GLU A 340 -22.03 -5.45 -0.17
CA GLU A 340 -21.91 -6.66 0.63
C GLU A 340 -20.48 -7.20 0.61
N SER A 341 -20.08 -7.89 1.69
CA SER A 341 -18.86 -8.70 1.73
C SER A 341 -19.20 -10.02 2.42
N GLN A 342 -19.31 -11.09 1.63
CA GLN A 342 -19.61 -12.44 2.10
C GLN A 342 -18.41 -13.34 1.83
N VAL A 343 -18.07 -14.20 2.79
CA VAL A 343 -16.91 -15.10 2.74
C VAL A 343 -17.28 -16.48 3.29
N GLY A 344 -16.59 -17.50 2.80
CA GLY A 344 -16.72 -18.88 3.26
C GLY A 344 -15.59 -19.28 4.23
N PRO A 345 -15.72 -20.43 4.91
CA PRO A 345 -14.58 -21.04 5.61
C PRO A 345 -13.60 -21.69 4.62
N TYR A 346 -12.35 -21.91 5.05
CA TYR A 346 -11.40 -22.77 4.35
C TYR A 346 -11.62 -24.25 4.66
N GLN A 347 -11.38 -25.09 3.66
CA GLN A 347 -11.32 -26.54 3.71
C GLN A 347 -9.90 -26.97 4.07
N SER A 348 -9.78 -27.79 5.11
CA SER A 348 -8.49 -28.44 5.43
C SER A 348 -8.47 -29.89 4.94
N PRO A 349 -7.36 -30.38 4.38
CA PRO A 349 -6.07 -29.68 4.26
C PRO A 349 -5.87 -28.91 2.94
N MET A 350 -6.81 -28.98 1.98
CA MET A 350 -6.54 -28.55 0.61
C MET A 350 -6.45 -27.03 0.44
N GLU A 351 -7.06 -26.25 1.35
CA GLU A 351 -6.98 -24.78 1.39
C GLU A 351 -6.13 -24.27 2.58
N ASP A 352 -5.29 -25.10 3.21
CA ASP A 352 -4.45 -24.66 4.34
C ASP A 352 -3.39 -23.63 3.89
N GLY A 353 -2.97 -23.66 2.62
CA GLY A 353 -2.11 -22.63 2.02
C GLY A 353 -2.75 -21.25 2.00
N MET A 354 -4.04 -21.19 1.66
CA MET A 354 -4.85 -19.98 1.74
C MET A 354 -4.94 -19.44 3.16
N GLN A 355 -5.20 -20.34 4.12
CA GLN A 355 -5.19 -19.99 5.52
C GLN A 355 -3.81 -19.45 5.95
N HIS A 356 -2.71 -20.09 5.54
CA HIS A 356 -1.36 -19.63 5.84
C HIS A 356 -1.08 -18.25 5.24
N PHE A 357 -1.41 -18.03 3.98
CA PHE A 357 -1.25 -16.75 3.29
C PHE A 357 -2.01 -15.61 3.97
N HIS A 358 -3.19 -15.90 4.52
CA HIS A 358 -4.01 -14.90 5.21
C HIS A 358 -3.68 -14.78 6.71
N GLU A 359 -3.34 -15.85 7.44
CA GLU A 359 -3.31 -15.87 8.91
C GLU A 359 -1.92 -15.91 9.59
N ALA A 360 -0.85 -16.39 8.94
CA ALA A 360 0.30 -16.98 9.63
C ALA A 360 0.94 -16.18 10.81
N ASN A 361 1.02 -16.88 11.95
CA ASN A 361 1.63 -16.52 13.24
C ASN A 361 3.18 -16.53 13.24
N GLY A 362 3.80 -15.76 12.35
CA GLY A 362 5.28 -15.63 12.23
C GLY A 362 5.70 -14.42 11.40
N THR A 363 4.80 -14.04 10.48
CA THR A 363 4.67 -12.77 9.78
C THR A 363 5.53 -12.58 8.53
N PRO A 364 4.82 -12.11 7.49
CA PRO A 364 4.83 -10.68 7.21
C PRO A 364 3.45 -10.21 6.75
N ARG A 365 2.46 -10.28 7.64
CA ARG A 365 1.31 -9.37 7.68
C ARG A 365 0.75 -9.08 6.27
N ILE A 366 0.39 -10.07 5.44
CA ILE A 366 -0.29 -9.76 4.18
C ILE A 366 -1.74 -9.41 4.54
N ALA A 367 -2.57 -10.31 5.06
CA ALA A 367 -3.86 -9.88 5.61
C ALA A 367 -3.74 -8.96 6.86
N ARG A 368 -2.67 -9.06 7.67
CA ARG A 368 -2.49 -8.15 8.83
C ARG A 368 -1.83 -6.78 8.50
N ARG A 369 -1.33 -6.53 7.28
CA ARG A 369 -1.01 -5.15 6.77
C ARG A 369 -2.11 -4.67 5.83
N LEU A 370 -2.87 -5.57 5.20
CA LEU A 370 -3.92 -5.26 4.22
C LEU A 370 -5.32 -5.15 4.83
N ALA A 371 -5.67 -6.02 5.79
CA ALA A 371 -6.91 -5.99 6.56
C ALA A 371 -6.75 -5.35 7.94
N MET A 372 -5.56 -4.85 8.29
CA MET A 372 -5.50 -3.93 9.42
C MET A 372 -6.02 -2.57 8.99
N PRO A 373 -7.06 -2.03 9.66
CA PRO A 373 -7.30 -0.61 9.58
C PRO A 373 -5.98 0.04 9.95
N GLN A 374 -5.39 0.81 9.01
CA GLN A 374 -4.12 1.54 9.10
C GLN A 374 -3.63 1.49 10.55
N HIS A 375 -2.59 0.69 10.88
CA HIS A 375 -2.17 0.54 12.29
C HIS A 375 -2.10 1.91 12.97
N ARG A 376 -1.73 2.92 12.17
CA ARG A 376 -1.78 4.34 12.47
C ARG A 376 -2.40 5.11 11.29
N TYR A 377 -3.51 5.79 11.52
CA TYR A 377 -4.09 6.81 10.65
C TYR A 377 -3.51 8.16 11.05
N THR A 378 -2.98 8.92 10.08
CA THR A 378 -2.30 10.21 10.33
C THR A 378 -3.05 11.42 9.76
N THR A 379 -4.10 11.20 8.95
CA THR A 379 -4.94 12.25 8.35
C THR A 379 -6.43 11.94 8.47
N LEU A 380 -6.95 10.94 7.73
CA LEU A 380 -8.37 10.57 7.68
C LEU A 380 -8.57 9.08 7.96
N ILE A 381 -9.66 8.74 8.67
CA ILE A 381 -10.15 7.37 8.85
C ILE A 381 -11.60 7.27 8.37
N SER A 382 -11.95 6.16 7.69
CA SER A 382 -13.31 5.91 7.24
C SER A 382 -14.19 5.37 8.37
N THR A 383 -15.52 5.45 8.20
CA THR A 383 -16.48 4.94 9.20
C THR A 383 -16.35 3.43 9.40
N GLY A 384 -16.22 2.66 8.31
CA GLY A 384 -15.98 1.22 8.37
C GLY A 384 -14.68 0.88 9.11
N ASN A 385 -13.60 1.59 8.81
CA ASN A 385 -12.31 1.37 9.46
C ASN A 385 -12.34 1.70 10.96
N LEU A 386 -13.00 2.78 11.35
CA LEU A 386 -13.19 3.10 12.77
C LEU A 386 -14.05 2.04 13.47
N ALA A 387 -15.14 1.59 12.86
CA ALA A 387 -16.01 0.55 13.41
C ALA A 387 -15.24 -0.75 13.66
N THR A 388 -14.43 -1.20 12.69
CA THR A 388 -13.55 -2.37 12.86
C THR A 388 -12.54 -2.16 13.98
N ARG A 389 -11.95 -0.96 14.11
CA ARG A 389 -11.00 -0.69 15.21
C ARG A 389 -11.65 -0.79 16.58
N LEU A 390 -12.86 -0.26 16.74
CA LEU A 390 -13.57 -0.27 18.02
C LEU A 390 -13.95 -1.69 18.48
N THR A 391 -14.03 -2.66 17.57
CA THR A 391 -14.32 -4.06 17.91
C THR A 391 -13.07 -4.95 17.98
N THR A 392 -11.88 -4.42 17.70
CA THR A 392 -10.62 -5.19 17.68
C THR A 392 -9.89 -5.11 19.03
N PRO A 393 -9.71 -6.21 19.79
CA PRO A 393 -9.20 -6.19 21.17
C PRO A 393 -7.78 -5.64 21.37
N ASP A 394 -6.91 -5.71 20.35
CA ASP A 394 -5.47 -5.42 20.48
C ASP A 394 -5.05 -4.04 19.94
N VAL A 395 -6.01 -3.16 19.63
CA VAL A 395 -5.74 -1.88 18.96
C VAL A 395 -6.18 -0.70 19.83
N ALA A 396 -5.26 -0.17 20.64
CA ALA A 396 -5.51 1.00 21.48
C ALA A 396 -5.97 2.20 20.63
N THR A 397 -7.26 2.54 20.74
CA THR A 397 -7.91 3.62 20.00
C THR A 397 -8.68 4.52 20.96
N LEU A 398 -8.42 5.82 20.93
CA LEU A 398 -9.21 6.84 21.62
C LEU A 398 -10.03 7.60 20.59
N VAL A 399 -11.33 7.72 20.83
CA VAL A 399 -12.22 8.52 19.99
C VAL A 399 -12.60 9.78 20.75
N PHE A 400 -12.46 10.94 20.11
CA PHE A 400 -12.84 12.22 20.69
C PHE A 400 -13.91 12.91 19.86
N ASP A 401 -15.00 13.23 20.55
CA ASP A 401 -16.06 14.10 20.05
C ASP A 401 -15.67 15.56 20.29
N CYS A 402 -15.54 16.30 19.18
CA CYS A 402 -15.18 17.71 19.17
C CYS A 402 -16.35 18.59 18.68
N ARG A 403 -17.59 18.10 18.72
CA ARG A 403 -18.77 18.91 18.33
C ARG A 403 -18.83 20.19 19.16
N PHE A 404 -19.09 21.31 18.50
CA PHE A 404 -19.15 22.63 19.12
C PHE A 404 -20.05 23.56 18.31
N ASP A 405 -20.60 24.58 18.95
CA ASP A 405 -21.32 25.67 18.30
C ASP A 405 -20.81 27.01 18.85
N LEU A 406 -20.46 27.94 17.96
CA LEU A 406 -19.93 29.24 18.34
C LEU A 406 -20.99 30.15 19.00
N ALA A 407 -22.27 29.99 18.64
CA ALA A 407 -23.38 30.76 19.18
C ALA A 407 -23.92 30.16 20.49
N ASP A 408 -23.77 28.85 20.69
CA ASP A 408 -24.12 28.14 21.93
C ASP A 408 -23.01 27.15 22.34
N PRO A 409 -22.04 27.59 23.16
CA PRO A 409 -20.94 26.73 23.63
C PRO A 409 -21.39 25.47 24.37
N SER A 410 -22.62 25.43 24.90
CA SER A 410 -23.15 24.26 25.61
C SER A 410 -23.71 23.17 24.66
N ALA A 411 -23.97 23.51 23.40
CA ALA A 411 -24.61 22.61 22.44
C ALA A 411 -23.78 21.35 22.15
N GLY A 412 -22.44 21.47 22.12
CA GLY A 412 -21.54 20.34 21.90
C GLY A 412 -21.66 19.27 22.99
N ALA A 413 -21.57 19.68 24.25
CA ALA A 413 -21.68 18.80 25.41
C ALA A 413 -23.09 18.17 25.49
N ALA A 414 -24.14 18.95 25.20
CA ALA A 414 -25.51 18.43 25.17
C ALA A 414 -25.70 17.38 24.06
N ALA A 415 -25.14 17.62 22.87
CA ALA A 415 -25.21 16.69 21.75
C ALA A 415 -24.43 15.39 22.02
N TYR A 416 -23.27 15.47 22.68
CA TYR A 416 -22.51 14.31 23.16
C TYR A 416 -23.30 13.48 24.17
N ALA A 417 -23.87 14.12 25.19
CA ALA A 417 -24.65 13.43 26.22
C ALA A 417 -25.90 12.72 25.64
N SER A 418 -26.48 13.27 24.58
CA SER A 418 -27.63 12.64 23.90
C SER A 418 -27.24 11.38 23.13
N ALA A 419 -26.19 11.45 22.31
CA ALA A 419 -25.69 10.31 21.54
C ALA A 419 -24.32 10.63 20.92
N HIS A 420 -23.39 9.66 20.93
CA HIS A 420 -22.04 9.76 20.40
C HIS A 420 -21.54 8.42 19.84
N ILE A 421 -20.40 8.42 19.17
CA ILE A 421 -19.76 7.18 18.70
C ILE A 421 -19.34 6.33 19.92
N PRO A 422 -19.59 5.00 19.95
CA PRO A 422 -19.27 4.16 21.10
C PRO A 422 -17.83 4.33 21.62
N GLY A 423 -17.69 4.53 22.93
CA GLY A 423 -16.40 4.74 23.59
C GLY A 423 -15.76 6.12 23.37
N ALA A 424 -16.42 7.03 22.66
CA ALA A 424 -15.91 8.39 22.50
C ALA A 424 -15.92 9.18 23.80
N GLN A 425 -14.98 10.11 23.94
CA GLN A 425 -14.92 11.09 25.01
C GLN A 425 -15.12 12.50 24.44
N TYR A 426 -15.79 13.38 25.18
CA TYR A 426 -15.97 14.77 24.76
C TYR A 426 -14.75 15.64 25.07
N LEU A 427 -14.33 16.48 24.11
CA LEU A 427 -13.35 17.54 24.29
C LEU A 427 -13.91 18.88 23.82
N ASP A 428 -14.01 19.82 24.74
CA ASP A 428 -14.55 21.14 24.49
C ASP A 428 -13.54 22.07 23.78
N ILE A 429 -13.99 22.82 22.78
CA ILE A 429 -13.10 23.69 21.99
C ILE A 429 -12.54 24.86 22.83
N ASP A 430 -13.37 25.45 23.69
CA ASP A 430 -13.01 26.60 24.53
C ASP A 430 -12.23 26.15 25.77
N HIS A 431 -12.66 25.08 26.43
CA HIS A 431 -12.10 24.66 27.71
C HIS A 431 -10.96 23.65 27.58
N ASP A 432 -11.06 22.70 26.65
CA ASP A 432 -10.10 21.61 26.49
C ASP A 432 -9.01 21.89 25.46
N LEU A 433 -9.39 22.49 24.33
CA LEU A 433 -8.54 22.68 23.15
C LEU A 433 -8.04 24.12 22.96
N SER A 434 -8.23 24.98 23.96
CA SER A 434 -7.74 26.37 23.97
C SER A 434 -7.07 26.74 25.29
N GLY A 435 -6.17 27.72 25.22
CA GLY A 435 -5.51 28.32 26.38
C GLY A 435 -6.34 29.42 27.05
N PRO A 436 -5.86 29.99 28.16
CA PRO A 436 -6.51 31.13 28.81
C PRO A 436 -6.48 32.37 27.91
N LYS A 437 -7.61 33.07 27.84
CA LYS A 437 -7.75 34.33 27.08
C LYS A 437 -7.14 35.48 27.89
N THR A 438 -6.28 36.27 27.27
CA THR A 438 -5.70 37.50 27.86
C THR A 438 -6.43 38.76 27.42
N GLY A 439 -7.42 38.61 26.53
CA GLY A 439 -8.08 39.72 25.84
C GLY A 439 -7.33 40.20 24.58
N ALA A 440 -6.06 39.80 24.41
CA ALA A 440 -5.24 40.21 23.26
C ALA A 440 -4.69 39.04 22.43
N ASN A 441 -4.83 37.79 22.88
CA ASN A 441 -4.27 36.57 22.24
C ASN A 441 -5.28 35.79 21.38
N GLY A 442 -6.34 36.46 20.92
CA GLY A 442 -7.41 35.88 20.10
C GLY A 442 -8.47 35.11 20.88
N ARG A 443 -9.51 34.63 20.17
CA ARG A 443 -10.68 33.95 20.77
C ARG A 443 -10.40 32.54 21.27
N HIS A 444 -9.48 31.82 20.62
CA HIS A 444 -9.14 30.43 20.93
C HIS A 444 -7.61 30.28 20.92
N PRO A 445 -6.91 30.92 21.87
CA PRO A 445 -5.45 30.89 21.92
C PRO A 445 -4.94 29.44 22.03
N LEU A 446 -3.73 29.19 21.53
CA LEU A 446 -3.11 27.87 21.69
C LEU A 446 -2.88 27.60 23.20
N PRO A 447 -3.16 26.39 23.70
CA PRO A 447 -2.84 26.02 25.06
C PRO A 447 -1.33 25.82 25.24
N GLU A 448 -0.86 25.90 26.48
CA GLU A 448 0.50 25.45 26.83
C GLU A 448 0.67 23.96 26.54
N ARG A 449 1.76 23.57 25.89
CA ARG A 449 1.98 22.19 25.39
C ARG A 449 1.90 21.15 26.51
N ASP A 450 2.57 21.40 27.64
CA ASP A 450 2.57 20.48 28.78
C ASP A 450 1.22 20.39 29.48
N THR A 451 0.43 21.47 29.45
CA THR A 451 -0.93 21.48 30.01
C THR A 451 -1.88 20.66 29.15
N LEU A 452 -1.82 20.83 27.83
CA LEU A 452 -2.62 20.04 26.90
C LEU A 452 -2.23 18.56 26.96
N ALA A 453 -0.93 18.23 26.98
CA ALA A 453 -0.48 16.85 27.06
C ALA A 453 -0.93 16.15 28.35
N ARG A 454 -0.83 16.82 29.51
CA ARG A 454 -1.35 16.27 30.78
C ARG A 454 -2.86 16.01 30.71
N ARG A 455 -3.61 16.94 30.12
CA ARG A 455 -5.07 16.78 29.94
C ARG A 455 -5.38 15.57 29.06
N LEU A 456 -4.69 15.40 27.93
CA LEU A 456 -4.90 14.26 27.04
C LEU A 456 -4.43 12.93 27.66
N ALA A 457 -3.33 12.93 28.43
CA ALA A 457 -2.91 11.77 29.21
C ALA A 457 -3.98 11.37 30.24
N GLN A 458 -4.62 12.33 30.93
CA GLN A 458 -5.75 12.05 31.82
C GLN A 458 -6.96 11.43 31.10
N ARG A 459 -7.09 11.62 29.78
CA ARG A 459 -8.10 10.98 28.92
C ARG A 459 -7.65 9.64 28.33
N GLY A 460 -6.52 9.11 28.78
CA GLY A 460 -5.99 7.80 28.39
C GLY A 460 -4.91 7.82 27.32
N LEU A 461 -4.50 8.99 26.83
CA LEU A 461 -3.49 9.07 25.76
C LEU A 461 -2.13 8.54 26.24
N SER A 462 -1.53 7.67 25.43
CA SER A 462 -0.13 7.21 25.55
C SER A 462 0.55 7.27 24.18
N HIS A 463 1.87 7.10 24.13
CA HIS A 463 2.57 6.95 22.85
C HIS A 463 2.10 5.69 22.12
N GLY A 464 1.89 5.80 20.80
CA GLY A 464 1.41 4.69 19.97
C GLY A 464 -0.10 4.42 20.02
N THR A 465 -0.85 5.16 20.84
CA THR A 465 -2.32 5.10 20.85
C THR A 465 -2.86 5.82 19.62
N GLN A 466 -3.74 5.19 18.84
CA GLN A 466 -4.44 5.89 17.77
C GLN A 466 -5.47 6.85 18.37
N VAL A 467 -5.45 8.10 17.93
CA VAL A 467 -6.52 9.06 18.19
C VAL A 467 -7.39 9.24 16.95
N VAL A 468 -8.70 9.23 17.13
CA VAL A 468 -9.68 9.58 16.10
C VAL A 468 -10.55 10.73 16.59
N ALA A 469 -10.48 11.87 15.91
CA ALA A 469 -11.31 13.04 16.20
C ALA A 469 -12.49 13.10 15.23
N TYR A 470 -13.67 13.50 15.70
CA TYR A 470 -14.83 13.73 14.83
C TYR A 470 -15.68 14.91 15.32
N ASP A 471 -16.49 15.44 14.43
CA ASP A 471 -17.54 16.40 14.72
C ASP A 471 -18.77 16.19 13.80
N ALA A 472 -19.70 17.16 13.79
CA ALA A 472 -20.90 17.15 12.95
C ALA A 472 -20.88 18.23 11.83
N HIS A 473 -19.75 18.91 11.62
CA HIS A 473 -19.64 20.09 10.76
C HIS A 473 -18.49 19.99 9.75
N GLY A 474 -18.31 18.79 9.19
CA GLY A 474 -17.32 18.52 8.15
C GLY A 474 -15.87 18.53 8.67
N GLY A 475 -15.64 18.31 9.95
CA GLY A 475 -14.29 18.28 10.53
C GLY A 475 -13.75 19.65 10.98
N MET A 476 -14.56 20.72 10.92
CA MET A 476 -14.17 22.08 11.32
C MET A 476 -13.50 22.13 12.70
N PHE A 477 -14.06 21.43 13.68
CA PHE A 477 -13.62 21.47 15.07
C PHE A 477 -12.66 20.32 15.37
N ALA A 478 -12.95 19.14 14.84
CA ALA A 478 -12.09 17.96 14.98
C ALA A 478 -10.66 18.19 14.44
N ALA A 479 -10.54 18.97 13.35
CA ALA A 479 -9.24 19.32 12.76
C ALA A 479 -8.33 20.07 13.74
N ARG A 480 -8.90 20.83 14.69
CA ARG A 480 -8.12 21.50 15.73
C ARG A 480 -7.41 20.51 16.63
N LEU A 481 -8.10 19.48 17.11
CA LEU A 481 -7.50 18.43 17.93
C LEU A 481 -6.41 17.67 17.15
N TRP A 482 -6.68 17.33 15.89
CA TRP A 482 -5.70 16.69 15.02
C TRP A 482 -4.42 17.52 14.89
N TRP A 483 -4.55 18.82 14.63
CA TRP A 483 -3.39 19.70 14.50
C TRP A 483 -2.64 19.85 15.83
N LEU A 484 -3.36 20.00 16.95
CA LEU A 484 -2.77 20.12 18.28
C LEU A 484 -1.98 18.88 18.70
N LEU A 485 -2.50 17.67 18.41
CA LEU A 485 -1.79 16.42 18.68
C LEU A 485 -0.49 16.33 17.88
N ARG A 486 -0.51 16.69 16.60
CA ARG A 486 0.71 16.78 15.78
C ARG A 486 1.67 17.86 16.29
N TRP A 487 1.16 18.99 16.76
CA TRP A 487 1.97 20.02 17.42
C TRP A 487 2.57 19.54 18.74
N LEU A 488 1.95 18.61 19.46
CA LEU A 488 2.53 17.90 20.61
C LEU A 488 3.49 16.77 20.20
N GLY A 489 3.67 16.50 18.91
CA GLY A 489 4.54 15.45 18.39
C GLY A 489 3.91 14.07 18.34
N HIS A 490 2.58 13.99 18.45
CA HIS A 490 1.81 12.75 18.30
C HIS A 490 1.35 12.58 16.86
N GLU A 491 1.89 11.57 16.17
CA GLU A 491 1.63 11.31 14.76
C GLU A 491 0.34 10.53 14.50
N ASP A 492 -0.01 9.62 15.42
CA ASP A 492 -1.04 8.60 15.25
C ASP A 492 -2.47 9.18 15.47
N VAL A 493 -2.82 10.22 14.72
CA VAL A 493 -4.11 10.93 14.82
C VAL A 493 -4.78 11.12 13.47
N ALA A 494 -6.10 10.90 13.40
CA ALA A 494 -6.89 11.12 12.20
C ALA A 494 -8.29 11.69 12.48
N LEU A 495 -8.89 12.31 11.46
CA LEU A 495 -10.28 12.71 11.47
C LEU A 495 -11.17 11.60 10.91
N LEU A 496 -12.34 11.39 11.52
CA LEU A 496 -13.39 10.58 10.90
C LEU A 496 -13.94 11.33 9.67
N ASP A 497 -13.66 10.80 8.49
CA ASP A 497 -14.04 11.44 7.23
C ASP A 497 -15.57 11.42 7.04
N GLY A 498 -16.15 12.62 6.87
CA GLY A 498 -17.60 12.86 6.86
C GLY A 498 -18.24 12.94 8.26
N GLY A 499 -17.47 12.77 9.33
CA GLY A 499 -17.91 12.96 10.73
C GLY A 499 -19.07 12.07 11.18
N LEU A 500 -19.80 12.54 12.19
CA LEU A 500 -20.93 11.82 12.79
C LEU A 500 -22.05 11.51 11.79
N ARG A 501 -22.30 12.42 10.84
CA ARG A 501 -23.32 12.22 9.80
C ARG A 501 -22.99 11.02 8.92
N ALA A 502 -21.73 10.87 8.50
CA ALA A 502 -21.30 9.72 7.71
C ALA A 502 -21.36 8.42 8.51
N TRP A 503 -21.01 8.45 9.80
CA TRP A 503 -21.13 7.31 10.71
C TRP A 503 -22.56 6.77 10.75
N GLN A 504 -23.53 7.66 11.00
CA GLN A 504 -24.95 7.33 11.03
C GLN A 504 -25.46 6.86 9.66
N ALA A 505 -25.04 7.49 8.56
CA ALA A 505 -25.44 7.10 7.21
C ALA A 505 -25.00 5.66 6.86
N THR A 506 -23.93 5.15 7.48
CA THR A 506 -23.48 3.76 7.33
C THR A 506 -24.13 2.77 8.29
N GLY A 507 -25.18 3.18 9.02
CA GLY A 507 -25.92 2.31 9.94
C GLY A 507 -25.13 1.88 11.19
N GLN A 508 -24.02 2.56 11.49
CA GLN A 508 -23.19 2.25 12.65
C GLN A 508 -23.86 2.70 13.96
N PRO A 509 -23.68 1.96 15.07
CA PRO A 509 -24.37 2.24 16.33
C PRO A 509 -23.90 3.56 16.95
N LEU A 510 -24.78 4.18 17.72
CA LEU A 510 -24.45 5.25 18.65
C LEU A 510 -24.60 4.73 20.07
N ASP A 511 -23.89 5.38 20.99
CA ASP A 511 -23.94 5.15 22.43
C ASP A 511 -24.25 6.47 23.15
N ASN A 512 -24.61 6.40 24.42
CA ASN A 512 -24.72 7.55 25.32
C ASN A 512 -24.05 7.30 26.68
N ALA A 513 -23.44 6.13 26.88
CA ALA A 513 -22.69 5.81 28.09
C ALA A 513 -21.37 6.59 28.16
N ILE A 514 -21.05 7.11 29.34
CA ILE A 514 -19.74 7.73 29.58
C ILE A 514 -18.70 6.60 29.73
N PRO A 515 -17.67 6.52 28.88
CA PRO A 515 -16.69 5.45 28.96
C PRO A 515 -15.82 5.57 30.22
N PRO A 516 -15.40 4.46 30.84
CA PRO A 516 -14.42 4.51 31.90
C PRO A 516 -13.07 4.97 31.34
N VAL A 517 -12.42 5.90 32.06
CA VAL A 517 -11.15 6.49 31.63
C VAL A 517 -10.03 5.99 32.54
N ALA A 518 -9.09 5.22 31.99
CA ALA A 518 -7.82 4.92 32.63
C ALA A 518 -6.79 5.97 32.18
N PRO A 519 -6.10 6.67 33.09
CA PRO A 519 -5.06 7.62 32.71
C PRO A 519 -3.92 6.95 31.92
N GLY A 520 -3.49 7.60 30.85
CA GLY A 520 -2.33 7.23 30.05
C GLY A 520 -1.04 7.92 30.51
N THR A 521 0.01 7.80 29.71
CA THR A 521 1.38 8.23 30.05
C THR A 521 1.99 9.22 29.06
N PHE A 522 1.16 9.85 28.22
CA PHE A 522 1.64 10.72 27.15
C PHE A 522 2.44 11.94 27.64
N VAL A 523 3.58 12.17 26.99
CA VAL A 523 4.42 13.37 27.13
C VAL A 523 4.68 14.00 25.76
N PRO A 524 4.75 15.33 25.63
CA PRO A 524 5.05 15.96 24.34
C PRO A 524 6.42 15.57 23.80
N SER A 525 6.53 15.47 22.47
CA SER A 525 7.79 15.27 21.74
C SER A 525 8.05 16.43 20.76
N GLN A 526 8.96 16.25 19.80
CA GLN A 526 9.23 17.27 18.78
C GLN A 526 7.95 17.57 17.97
N PRO A 527 7.57 18.85 17.76
CA PRO A 527 6.39 19.18 16.97
C PRO A 527 6.49 18.63 15.54
N LEU A 528 5.40 18.00 15.07
CA LEU A 528 5.20 17.61 13.67
C LEU A 528 4.47 18.69 12.87
N SER A 529 3.89 19.67 13.56
CA SER A 529 3.24 20.85 12.98
C SER A 529 3.97 22.11 13.43
N VAL A 530 4.11 23.06 12.51
CA VAL A 530 4.77 24.35 12.77
C VAL A 530 3.74 25.38 13.22
N SER A 531 4.03 26.12 14.29
CA SER A 531 3.24 27.29 14.68
C SER A 531 4.09 28.56 14.60
N ILE A 532 3.43 29.68 14.33
CA ILE A 532 4.03 31.00 14.44
C ILE A 532 3.17 31.89 15.33
N ASN A 533 3.80 32.84 16.01
CA ASN A 533 3.11 33.89 16.75
C ASN A 533 2.90 35.13 15.87
N VAL A 534 2.21 36.13 16.43
CA VAL A 534 1.91 37.37 15.71
C VAL A 534 3.15 38.13 15.22
N HIS A 535 4.26 38.07 15.95
CA HIS A 535 5.51 38.70 15.51
C HIS A 535 6.11 37.98 14.30
N GLY A 536 6.12 36.65 14.31
CA GLY A 536 6.54 35.85 13.16
C GLY A 536 5.64 36.09 11.94
N MET A 537 4.35 36.30 12.15
CA MET A 537 3.41 36.69 11.10
C MET A 537 3.75 38.07 10.51
N GLN A 538 4.00 39.07 11.35
CA GLN A 538 4.41 40.43 10.92
C GLN A 538 5.73 40.44 10.15
N GLN A 539 6.70 39.62 10.55
CA GLN A 539 7.97 39.51 9.82
C GLN A 539 7.75 38.89 8.43
N ARG A 540 6.98 37.80 8.36
CA ARG A 540 6.82 37.00 7.13
C ARG A 540 5.87 37.61 6.10
N MET A 541 4.88 38.42 6.52
CA MET A 541 4.01 39.09 5.54
C MET A 541 4.72 40.08 4.63
N SER A 542 5.89 40.57 5.04
CA SER A 542 6.73 41.44 4.22
C SER A 542 7.66 40.67 3.25
N ALA A 543 7.77 39.35 3.40
CA ALA A 543 8.63 38.51 2.58
C ALA A 543 7.92 38.09 1.28
N ALA A 544 8.56 38.33 0.14
CA ALA A 544 8.01 38.01 -1.19
C ALA A 544 7.73 36.51 -1.40
N GLU A 545 8.37 35.64 -0.61
CA GLU A 545 8.29 34.19 -0.74
C GLU A 545 7.24 33.54 0.16
N CYS A 546 6.51 34.31 0.98
CA CYS A 546 5.51 33.76 1.91
C CYS A 546 4.08 33.88 1.37
N ARG A 547 3.26 32.83 1.55
CA ARG A 547 1.85 32.83 1.19
C ARG A 547 0.97 32.70 2.42
N MET A 548 0.07 33.66 2.65
CA MET A 548 -0.91 33.59 3.73
C MET A 548 -2.25 33.10 3.18
N LEU A 549 -2.87 32.10 3.82
CA LEU A 549 -4.19 31.60 3.46
C LEU A 549 -5.20 31.80 4.59
N ASP A 550 -6.31 32.45 4.26
CA ASP A 550 -7.45 32.67 5.14
C ASP A 550 -8.51 31.59 4.94
N ALA A 551 -8.84 30.83 5.98
CA ALA A 551 -9.81 29.75 5.94
C ALA A 551 -11.28 30.18 6.12
N ARG A 552 -11.56 31.47 6.35
CA ARG A 552 -12.92 31.99 6.57
C ARG A 552 -13.74 31.99 5.29
N ALA A 553 -15.06 32.15 5.45
CA ALA A 553 -15.97 32.34 4.33
C ALA A 553 -15.59 33.57 3.49
N PRO A 554 -15.81 33.55 2.17
CA PRO A 554 -15.35 34.63 1.28
C PRO A 554 -15.90 36.02 1.65
N ASP A 555 -17.13 36.12 2.13
CA ASP A 555 -17.72 37.38 2.60
C ASP A 555 -16.97 37.95 3.81
N ARG A 556 -16.70 37.12 4.82
CA ARG A 556 -15.91 37.52 6.00
C ARG A 556 -14.50 37.95 5.64
N TYR A 557 -13.85 37.23 4.70
CA TYR A 557 -12.54 37.63 4.16
C TYR A 557 -12.59 39.02 3.51
N ARG A 558 -13.62 39.30 2.71
CA ARG A 558 -13.79 40.62 2.06
C ARG A 558 -14.15 41.74 3.03
N GLY A 559 -14.49 41.43 4.29
CA GLY A 559 -14.97 42.37 5.29
C GLY A 559 -16.47 42.66 5.20
N GLU A 560 -17.21 41.78 4.55
CA GLU A 560 -18.67 41.82 4.42
C GLU A 560 -19.30 40.95 5.52
N ASN A 561 -20.46 41.36 6.04
CA ASN A 561 -21.28 40.59 6.99
C ASN A 561 -20.51 40.09 8.24
N GLU A 562 -19.54 40.86 8.74
CA GLU A 562 -18.79 40.47 9.94
C GLU A 562 -19.67 40.63 11.19
N THR A 563 -20.03 39.51 11.80
CA THR A 563 -20.91 39.43 12.98
C THR A 563 -20.21 38.85 14.22
N ILE A 564 -18.96 38.38 14.08
CA ILE A 564 -18.21 37.68 15.13
C ILE A 564 -17.08 38.55 15.66
N ASP A 565 -16.34 39.21 14.76
CA ASP A 565 -15.19 40.04 15.06
C ASP A 565 -15.55 41.55 15.05
N PRO A 566 -14.91 42.40 15.87
CA PRO A 566 -15.17 43.84 15.87
C PRO A 566 -14.72 44.55 14.58
N VAL A 567 -13.82 43.95 13.80
CA VAL A 567 -13.28 44.49 12.56
C VAL A 567 -13.36 43.41 11.47
N GLY A 568 -14.05 43.72 10.37
CA GLY A 568 -14.10 42.89 9.17
C GLY A 568 -12.90 43.11 8.26
N GLY A 569 -12.60 42.10 7.42
CA GLY A 569 -11.50 42.15 6.45
C GLY A 569 -10.53 40.99 6.64
N HIS A 570 -9.34 41.11 6.07
CA HIS A 570 -8.28 40.12 6.11
C HIS A 570 -6.89 40.75 6.30
N ILE A 571 -5.89 39.90 6.53
CA ILE A 571 -4.50 40.35 6.66
C ILE A 571 -3.99 40.66 5.25
N PRO A 572 -3.44 41.86 4.99
CA PRO A 572 -2.96 42.23 3.66
C PRO A 572 -1.99 41.20 3.07
N GLY A 573 -2.17 40.86 1.79
CA GLY A 573 -1.42 39.86 1.04
C GLY A 573 -1.96 38.43 1.17
N ALA A 574 -2.97 38.20 2.01
CA ALA A 574 -3.58 36.88 2.16
C ALA A 574 -4.41 36.49 0.94
N ARG A 575 -4.54 35.18 0.68
CA ARG A 575 -5.52 34.63 -0.27
C ARG A 575 -6.59 33.89 0.51
N ASN A 576 -7.81 33.88 0.01
CA ASN A 576 -8.88 33.10 0.61
C ASN A 576 -8.87 31.66 0.09
N ARG A 577 -8.84 30.69 1.01
CA ARG A 577 -9.15 29.28 0.75
C ARG A 577 -10.18 28.85 1.78
N PHE A 578 -11.46 29.00 1.45
CA PHE A 578 -12.53 28.66 2.37
C PHE A 578 -12.49 27.18 2.73
N PHE A 579 -12.50 26.85 4.03
CA PHE A 579 -12.25 25.47 4.45
C PHE A 579 -13.25 24.45 3.89
N LYS A 580 -14.50 24.85 3.62
CA LYS A 580 -15.52 23.99 3.01
C LYS A 580 -15.21 23.61 1.56
N ASP A 581 -14.39 24.39 0.86
CA ASP A 581 -13.97 24.07 -0.50
C ASP A 581 -13.07 22.83 -0.55
N ASN A 582 -12.57 22.36 0.60
CA ASN A 582 -11.85 21.10 0.71
C ASN A 582 -12.78 19.87 0.72
N LEU A 583 -14.09 20.07 0.85
CA LEU A 583 -15.06 18.99 1.01
C LEU A 583 -15.88 18.75 -0.27
N GLY A 584 -16.32 17.51 -0.46
CA GLY A 584 -17.34 17.11 -1.42
C GLY A 584 -18.76 17.42 -0.91
N ALA A 585 -19.76 17.18 -1.76
CA ALA A 585 -21.17 17.43 -1.43
C ALA A 585 -21.71 16.55 -0.28
N ASP A 586 -21.08 15.42 -0.03
CA ASP A 586 -21.38 14.49 1.06
C ASP A 586 -20.73 14.88 2.40
N GLY A 587 -19.92 15.95 2.41
CA GLY A 587 -19.20 16.43 3.60
C GLY A 587 -17.90 15.68 3.89
N ARG A 588 -17.45 14.80 2.99
CA ARG A 588 -16.12 14.16 3.05
C ARG A 588 -15.05 15.04 2.41
N PHE A 589 -13.80 14.84 2.76
CA PHE A 589 -12.69 15.50 2.05
C PHE A 589 -12.64 15.06 0.58
N LYS A 590 -12.34 16.01 -0.31
CA LYS A 590 -12.08 15.71 -1.72
C LYS A 590 -10.86 14.77 -1.86
N PRO A 591 -10.76 14.00 -2.96
CA PRO A 591 -9.58 13.18 -3.24
C PRO A 591 -8.28 13.98 -3.21
N ALA A 592 -7.18 13.34 -2.77
CA ALA A 592 -5.88 13.98 -2.59
C ALA A 592 -5.35 14.71 -3.83
N HIS A 593 -5.55 14.14 -5.03
CA HIS A 593 -5.14 14.76 -6.28
C HIS A 593 -5.94 16.05 -6.57
N THR A 594 -7.26 16.03 -6.36
CA THR A 594 -8.11 17.22 -6.51
C THR A 594 -7.73 18.31 -5.51
N LEU A 595 -7.51 17.96 -4.25
CA LEU A 595 -7.05 18.92 -3.23
C LEU A 595 -5.69 19.52 -3.62
N ARG A 596 -4.76 18.71 -4.12
CA ARG A 596 -3.45 19.16 -4.57
C ARG A 596 -3.55 20.19 -5.69
N ASP A 597 -4.36 19.92 -6.71
CA ASP A 597 -4.51 20.82 -7.86
C ASP A 597 -5.16 22.14 -7.45
N GLU A 598 -6.25 22.08 -6.68
CA GLU A 598 -6.94 23.28 -6.18
C GLU A 598 -6.05 24.11 -5.24
N LEU A 599 -5.34 23.47 -4.31
CA LEU A 599 -4.46 24.16 -3.37
C LEU A 599 -3.26 24.78 -4.09
N ARG A 600 -2.66 24.10 -5.08
CA ARG A 600 -1.59 24.66 -5.91
C ARG A 600 -2.05 25.88 -6.70
N ALA A 601 -3.28 25.88 -7.21
CA ALA A 601 -3.85 27.06 -7.88
C ALA A 601 -3.92 28.27 -6.94
N VAL A 602 -4.21 28.04 -5.66
CA VAL A 602 -4.24 29.11 -4.65
C VAL A 602 -2.83 29.49 -4.18
N LEU A 603 -1.91 28.55 -4.05
CA LEU A 603 -0.53 28.80 -3.58
C LEU A 603 0.34 29.49 -4.64
N GLY A 604 0.14 29.16 -5.92
CA GLY A 604 1.06 29.52 -7.01
C GLY A 604 2.37 28.76 -6.87
N ASP A 605 3.49 29.43 -7.14
CA ASP A 605 4.84 28.86 -7.05
C ASP A 605 5.40 28.82 -5.61
N THR A 606 4.62 29.26 -4.61
CA THR A 606 5.07 29.27 -3.23
C THR A 606 5.18 27.85 -2.67
N PRO A 607 6.36 27.43 -2.15
CA PRO A 607 6.51 26.14 -1.48
C PRO A 607 5.55 26.00 -0.29
N PRO A 608 4.98 24.81 -0.03
CA PRO A 608 4.07 24.59 1.10
C PRO A 608 4.64 25.01 2.47
N GLU A 609 5.93 24.80 2.72
CA GLU A 609 6.65 25.20 3.94
C GLU A 609 6.76 26.72 4.14
N HIS A 610 6.54 27.49 3.08
CA HIS A 610 6.48 28.95 3.11
C HIS A 610 5.04 29.48 3.21
N THR A 611 4.07 28.59 3.44
CA THR A 611 2.67 28.93 3.61
C THR A 611 2.31 29.14 5.08
N ILE A 612 1.55 30.18 5.39
CA ILE A 612 0.97 30.47 6.69
C ILE A 612 -0.54 30.35 6.61
N LEU A 613 -1.13 29.55 7.49
CA LEU A 613 -2.56 29.33 7.57
C LEU A 613 -3.14 30.11 8.76
N TYR A 614 -4.24 30.82 8.53
CA TYR A 614 -4.99 31.48 9.58
C TYR A 614 -6.49 31.50 9.26
N CYS A 615 -7.31 31.84 10.25
CA CYS A 615 -8.74 32.01 10.06
C CYS A 615 -9.29 33.07 11.03
N GLY A 616 -10.49 32.88 11.60
CA GLY A 616 -10.99 33.73 12.67
C GLY A 616 -10.18 33.61 13.98
N SER A 617 -9.86 32.38 14.39
CA SER A 617 -9.28 32.11 15.71
C SER A 617 -8.49 30.79 15.78
N GLY A 618 -7.85 30.39 14.67
CA GLY A 618 -7.00 29.19 14.63
C GLY A 618 -7.74 27.85 14.73
N VAL A 619 -9.03 27.80 14.44
CA VAL A 619 -9.83 26.54 14.43
C VAL A 619 -9.93 26.00 13.01
N THR A 620 -10.66 26.68 12.11
CA THR A 620 -10.81 26.24 10.71
C THR A 620 -9.52 26.27 9.88
N ALA A 621 -8.49 27.02 10.29
CA ALA A 621 -7.19 26.98 9.63
C ALA A 621 -6.52 25.59 9.77
N CYS A 622 -6.79 24.86 10.86
CA CYS A 622 -6.34 23.48 11.02
C CYS A 622 -6.99 22.54 9.99
N HIS A 623 -8.20 22.85 9.53
CA HIS A 623 -8.86 22.09 8.48
C HIS A 623 -8.16 22.28 7.12
N ASN A 624 -7.68 23.49 6.82
CA ASN A 624 -6.84 23.73 5.65
C ASN A 624 -5.48 23.04 5.80
N ALA A 625 -4.88 23.02 7.00
CA ALA A 625 -3.64 22.30 7.27
C ALA A 625 -3.80 20.80 6.99
N LEU A 626 -4.89 20.20 7.46
CA LEU A 626 -5.22 18.80 7.16
C LEU A 626 -5.43 18.55 5.66
N ALA A 627 -6.15 19.44 4.96
CA ALA A 627 -6.34 19.33 3.51
C ALA A 627 -5.00 19.36 2.74
N MET A 628 -4.06 20.21 3.17
CA MET A 628 -2.72 20.25 2.62
C MET A 628 -1.93 18.97 2.88
N GLU A 629 -1.99 18.41 4.10
CA GLU A 629 -1.38 17.11 4.41
C GLU A 629 -1.96 15.96 3.57
N ILE A 630 -3.30 15.91 3.40
CA ILE A 630 -3.97 14.93 2.52
C ILE A 630 -3.48 15.09 1.07
N ALA A 631 -3.30 16.32 0.61
CA ALA A 631 -2.79 16.63 -0.72
C ALA A 631 -1.28 16.35 -0.89
N GLY A 632 -0.54 15.98 0.17
CA GLY A 632 0.92 15.81 0.15
C GLY A 632 1.69 17.13 0.06
N LEU A 633 1.12 18.23 0.56
CA LEU A 633 1.70 19.57 0.62
C LEU A 633 2.09 19.87 2.08
N HIS A 634 3.25 19.38 2.52
CA HIS A 634 3.63 19.37 3.93
C HIS A 634 4.31 20.67 4.39
N GLY A 635 4.22 20.97 5.68
CA GLY A 635 5.09 21.98 6.33
C GLY A 635 4.52 23.38 6.47
N ALA A 636 3.26 23.61 6.06
CA ALA A 636 2.59 24.89 6.29
C ALA A 636 2.52 25.23 7.78
N ALA A 637 2.78 26.50 8.12
CA ALA A 637 2.74 26.99 9.50
C ALA A 637 1.34 27.48 9.88
N LEU A 638 0.91 27.24 11.12
CA LEU A 638 -0.33 27.80 11.67
C LEU A 638 -0.06 29.10 12.43
N TYR A 639 -0.76 30.16 12.07
CA TYR A 639 -0.89 31.35 12.92
C TYR A 639 -2.13 31.21 13.82
N GLY A 640 -1.92 30.66 15.03
CA GLY A 640 -2.99 30.22 15.93
C GLY A 640 -3.88 31.34 16.48
N GLY A 641 -3.31 32.52 16.79
CA GLY A 641 -4.08 33.68 17.22
C GLY A 641 -5.01 34.23 16.13
N SER A 642 -4.60 34.04 14.87
CA SER A 642 -5.45 34.26 13.69
C SER A 642 -6.03 35.69 13.64
N TRP A 643 -7.11 35.91 12.89
CA TRP A 643 -7.71 37.24 12.72
C TRP A 643 -8.06 37.92 14.04
N SER A 644 -8.60 37.17 15.01
CA SER A 644 -9.01 37.72 16.31
C SER A 644 -7.85 38.26 17.15
N GLU A 645 -6.65 37.67 17.07
CA GLU A 645 -5.45 38.24 17.69
C GLU A 645 -4.92 39.40 16.85
N TRP A 646 -4.95 39.26 15.51
CA TRP A 646 -4.47 40.28 14.58
C TRP A 646 -5.11 41.64 14.84
N ILE A 647 -6.44 41.68 14.92
CA ILE A 647 -7.22 42.92 15.09
C ILE A 647 -7.27 43.41 16.54
N ALA A 648 -6.75 42.65 17.52
CA ALA A 648 -6.69 43.11 18.91
C ALA A 648 -5.72 44.31 19.07
N GLU A 649 -4.81 44.51 18.10
CA GLU A 649 -3.95 45.68 18.02
C GLU A 649 -4.34 46.53 16.80
N HIS A 650 -5.00 47.67 17.05
CA HIS A 650 -5.51 48.57 16.02
C HIS A 650 -4.45 49.14 15.05
N ALA A 651 -3.17 49.09 15.42
CA ALA A 651 -2.08 49.55 14.56
C ALA A 651 -1.72 48.57 13.43
N ARG A 652 -2.16 47.32 13.49
CA ARG A 652 -1.87 46.32 12.46
C ARG A 652 -2.74 46.55 11.22
N PRO A 653 -2.19 46.42 10.01
CA PRO A 653 -2.92 46.75 8.80
C PRO A 653 -4.04 45.74 8.50
N VAL A 654 -5.10 46.24 7.88
CA VAL A 654 -6.31 45.48 7.50
C VAL A 654 -6.64 45.77 6.04
N ALA A 655 -6.92 44.73 5.26
CA ALA A 655 -7.40 44.83 3.88
C ALA A 655 -8.87 44.37 3.77
N THR A 656 -9.57 44.86 2.74
CA THR A 656 -10.96 44.51 2.42
C THR A 656 -11.11 44.25 0.91
N GLY A 657 -12.22 43.63 0.50
CA GLY A 657 -12.45 43.26 -0.89
C GLY A 657 -11.77 41.94 -1.31
N ALA A 658 -11.91 41.59 -2.59
CA ALA A 658 -11.55 40.26 -3.12
C ALA A 658 -10.08 40.10 -3.51
N GLN A 659 -9.32 41.19 -3.56
CA GLN A 659 -7.90 41.16 -3.91
C GLN A 659 -7.04 40.92 -2.67
N PRO A 660 -5.92 40.18 -2.78
CA PRO A 660 -4.93 40.02 -1.71
C PRO A 660 -4.33 41.33 -1.22
#